data_AF-A0A9E2YR92-F1
#
_entry.id   AF-A0A9E2YR92-F1
#
_cell.length_a   1.000
_cell.length_b   1.000
_cell.length_c   1.000
_cell.angle_alpha   90.00
_cell.angle_beta   90.00
_cell.angle_gamma   90.00
#
_symmetry.space_group_name_H-M   'P 1'
#
loop_
_entity.id
_entity.type
_entity.pdbx_description
1 polymer ?
#
loop_
_entity_poly.entity_id
_entity_poly.type
_entity_poly.pdbx_seq_one_letter_code
_entity_poly.pdbx_strand_id
1 'polypeptide(L)'
;MNAIDQLNAYLQRIESRLRLAAFLRGAAIVAVSALFTTIVLVLITNALAFTPGSLLWARTLLFLALAVALGMGLVLPLLRVTRRRAVRLAESKFPEFQERLLTVADREKANDPFVHLLADDTVKIAQSSQPERLAPTPWILGFLGSASAAALILLWLILAGPGFLGYGTSLLWAGSPRAGTQPFYDIMVQPGDKTVRRKSDQLITARLAGFDTTHVRLFAQYRGTNKWEQVNMTPQSKGNAYEFLFGGLAEQVEYFVEAGAVQSRHYTLKVVDLPSIKRVRVTYHYPKWTGMKDAVEDPGGDLRAVEGTDGEVAIETDRPLSKAVIVTSDDKQIAMKGEGVKLAATVPIQKDGMYHIAAVENGELVRLSEDYFIEARKDEPPTVKIVKPGRDAKASPIEEVGITVEGNDDFGLQQLELKYSVNGGPEKSVSMLNQRGAKTSTGSHTIYLEDYKLTPGDIITVYATARDAMHSVKTDMYFIETQPFEREYSQSQQAGGGGGGGQQDDDEISSRQKEIIAATWNEQKNGPKGAKEAAEDARFLAETQGKLGQQSRSLADRMKSRQLTGSNQEFQSFAQDMEAAAQEMGTAADSLKGQKWGDAMPHEQKALQHILRAEATRRQIQVAFGQRGGGGGGGGGMSRDLDNLFDLELDTEKNQYETGQQQSGSDKRQDEVDKALDRLKQLAKRQQELAEQSQRNQQTFQQRWEQEMLRREAEELKRQMEQLQRGQSSQSQQNQQGQQQGQQSSQSQGQQGQQSSSSSSSNGQQSSSSSQSSQQSARERMSTMRRQQEQAFNDPRLQQAIERLKQATDDMSKSQQGGEQSAAGQRRAAERLQEAQQALGGMRQQQSSEQMQQMVREAEQLSAQQQDFQNRLRQMYGSGTQPGQSNQQGQRLADEKDKMAQDLKNLEHQMSDAAGQMRESQPQTSKKLREAMAESQQSELARRMKDSAEWIRRGSGMSAWMRESTVTQGLEQLKDRLREAQAAAGQEKGQQKAGDPNQSGTERALSRVEQMRNQLQQMAQARQGQRGQQQGQGQQPGQQ
;
A
#
# COMPACT_ATOMS: atom_id res chain seq x y z
N MET A 1 20.06 -56.98 76.71
CA MET A 1 20.10 -55.56 77.14
C MET A 1 19.34 -55.47 78.44
N ASN A 2 19.95 -54.91 79.49
CA ASN A 2 19.29 -54.72 80.77
C ASN A 2 18.17 -53.66 80.62
N ALA A 3 17.11 -53.71 81.45
CA ALA A 3 16.01 -52.75 81.36
C ALA A 3 16.50 -51.28 81.51
N ILE A 4 17.52 -51.08 82.34
CA ILE A 4 18.21 -49.79 82.52
C ILE A 4 18.90 -49.34 81.21
N ASP A 5 19.55 -50.24 80.47
CA ASP A 5 20.20 -49.91 79.19
C ASP A 5 19.18 -49.49 78.14
N GLN A 6 18.01 -50.16 78.10
CA GLN A 6 16.93 -49.82 77.17
C GLN A 6 16.30 -48.46 77.49
N LEU A 7 16.10 -48.17 78.77
CA LEU A 7 15.59 -46.87 79.24
C LEU A 7 16.61 -45.74 79.02
N ASN A 8 17.90 -46.03 79.17
CA ASN A 8 18.98 -45.10 78.83
C ASN A 8 19.06 -44.81 77.34
N ALA A 9 18.91 -45.82 76.48
CA ALA A 9 18.82 -45.63 75.04
C ALA A 9 17.59 -44.78 74.66
N TYR A 10 16.46 -44.96 75.35
CA TYR A 10 15.25 -44.17 75.18
C TYR A 10 15.46 -42.70 75.60
N LEU A 11 16.06 -42.46 76.77
CA LEU A 11 16.39 -41.11 77.25
C LEU A 11 17.41 -40.40 76.36
N GLN A 12 18.43 -41.12 75.87
CA GLN A 12 19.40 -40.58 74.91
C GLN A 12 18.72 -40.16 73.59
N ARG A 13 17.74 -40.93 73.10
CA ARG A 13 16.95 -40.58 71.91
C ARG A 13 16.06 -39.34 72.13
N ILE A 14 15.49 -39.18 73.32
CA ILE A 14 14.72 -37.97 73.68
C ILE A 14 15.65 -36.76 73.77
N GLU A 15 16.79 -36.90 74.44
CA GLU A 15 17.77 -35.83 74.61
C GLU A 15 18.36 -35.38 73.27
N SER A 16 18.75 -36.32 72.40
CA SER A 16 19.27 -36.00 71.07
C SER A 16 18.22 -35.28 70.22
N ARG A 17 16.95 -35.68 70.31
CA ARG A 17 15.86 -35.05 69.57
C ARG A 17 15.50 -33.67 70.10
N LEU A 18 15.50 -33.46 71.42
CA LEU A 18 15.29 -32.15 72.02
C LEU A 18 16.44 -31.19 71.71
N ARG A 19 17.69 -31.68 71.71
CA ARG A 19 18.85 -30.91 71.26
C ARG A 19 18.76 -30.55 69.78
N LEU A 20 18.34 -31.49 68.93
CA LEU A 20 18.14 -31.27 67.51
C LEU A 20 17.00 -30.26 67.24
N ALA A 21 15.90 -30.35 67.98
CA ALA A 21 14.80 -29.38 67.88
C ALA A 21 15.22 -27.98 68.37
N ALA A 22 15.96 -27.89 69.49
CA ALA A 22 16.49 -26.62 69.99
C ALA A 22 17.52 -26.00 69.04
N PHE A 23 18.40 -26.83 68.46
CA PHE A 23 19.38 -26.42 67.46
C PHE A 23 18.70 -25.90 66.19
N LEU A 24 17.74 -26.63 65.63
CA LEU A 24 17.06 -26.22 64.40
C LEU A 24 16.18 -24.99 64.60
N ARG A 25 15.50 -24.87 65.75
CA ARG A 25 14.78 -23.65 66.12
C ARG A 25 15.73 -22.45 66.25
N GLY A 26 16.88 -22.64 66.89
CA GLY A 26 17.88 -21.60 67.02
C GLY A 26 18.50 -21.20 65.68
N ALA A 27 18.81 -22.18 64.83
CA ALA A 27 19.31 -21.96 63.47
C ALA A 27 18.30 -21.19 62.62
N ALA A 28 17.00 -21.51 62.74
CA ALA A 28 15.93 -20.77 62.07
C ALA A 28 15.85 -19.31 62.56
N ILE A 29 15.88 -19.08 63.87
CA ILE A 29 15.86 -17.72 64.44
C ILE A 29 17.07 -16.92 63.95
N VAL A 30 18.26 -17.51 63.95
CA VAL A 30 19.49 -16.85 63.48
C VAL A 30 19.41 -16.54 61.99
N ALA A 31 19.01 -17.50 61.15
CA ALA A 31 18.93 -17.30 59.70
C ALA A 31 17.88 -16.24 59.32
N VAL A 32 16.70 -16.27 59.95
CA VAL A 32 15.65 -15.27 59.71
C VAL A 32 16.08 -13.88 60.22
N SER A 33 16.71 -13.81 61.39
CA SER A 33 17.23 -12.54 61.93
C SER A 33 18.34 -11.97 61.06
N ALA A 34 19.23 -12.82 60.53
CA ALA A 34 20.29 -12.41 59.60
C ALA A 34 19.70 -11.81 58.31
N LEU A 35 18.72 -12.48 57.71
CA LEU A 35 18.04 -12.01 56.51
C LEU A 35 17.30 -10.68 56.77
N PHE A 36 16.50 -10.61 57.83
CA PHE A 36 15.74 -9.41 58.17
C PHE A 36 16.65 -8.22 58.45
N THR A 37 17.69 -8.41 59.27
CA THR A 37 18.65 -7.34 59.60
C THR A 37 19.40 -6.88 58.36
N THR A 38 19.79 -7.80 57.47
CA THR A 38 20.43 -7.47 56.20
C THR A 38 19.53 -6.59 55.33
N ILE A 39 18.26 -6.97 55.15
CA ILE A 39 17.31 -6.18 54.33
C ILE A 39 17.14 -4.77 54.91
N VAL A 40 16.92 -4.64 56.22
CA VAL A 40 16.74 -3.34 56.87
C VAL A 40 17.98 -2.47 56.73
N LEU A 41 19.17 -3.03 56.97
CA LEU A 41 20.42 -2.28 56.85
C LEU A 41 20.73 -1.89 55.40
N VAL A 42 20.39 -2.73 54.42
CA VAL A 42 20.53 -2.38 53.00
C VAL A 42 19.59 -1.24 52.62
N LEU A 43 18.36 -1.22 53.13
CA LEU A 43 17.44 -0.09 52.89
C LEU A 43 17.97 1.22 53.49
N ILE A 44 18.53 1.16 54.70
CA ILE A 44 19.12 2.33 55.38
C ILE A 44 20.36 2.83 54.62
N THR A 45 21.26 1.91 54.24
CA THR A 45 22.49 2.27 53.50
C THR A 45 22.20 2.73 52.08
N ASN A 46 21.16 2.22 51.44
CA ASN A 46 20.68 2.72 50.15
C ASN A 46 20.21 4.18 50.23
N ALA A 47 19.46 4.55 51.28
CA ALA A 47 19.05 5.93 51.51
C ALA A 47 20.25 6.89 51.72
N LEU A 48 21.39 6.36 52.15
CA LEU A 48 22.65 7.08 52.34
C LEU A 48 23.66 6.83 51.21
N ALA A 49 23.20 6.36 50.05
CA ALA A 49 23.99 6.07 48.84
C ALA A 49 25.24 5.18 49.08
N PHE A 50 25.19 4.27 50.06
CA PHE A 50 26.28 3.37 50.43
C PHE A 50 27.63 4.06 50.74
N THR A 51 27.58 5.22 51.40
CA THR A 51 28.80 5.91 51.89
C THR A 51 29.69 4.99 52.75
N PRO A 52 31.03 5.14 52.73
CA PRO A 52 31.93 4.28 53.50
C PRO A 52 31.62 4.24 55.01
N GLY A 53 31.21 5.37 55.58
CA GLY A 53 30.81 5.48 56.98
C GLY A 53 29.52 4.71 57.30
N SER A 54 28.52 4.75 56.42
CA SER A 54 27.25 4.04 56.64
C SER A 54 27.44 2.51 56.57
N LEU A 55 28.31 2.04 55.68
CA LEU A 55 28.66 0.62 55.55
C LEU A 55 29.40 0.07 56.78
N LEU A 56 30.31 0.84 57.37
CA LEU A 56 31.03 0.44 58.59
C LEU A 56 30.03 0.23 59.75
N TRP A 57 29.16 1.22 60.00
CA TRP A 57 28.15 1.12 61.05
C TRP A 57 27.14 0.00 60.78
N ALA A 58 26.68 -0.14 59.54
CA ALA A 58 25.77 -1.22 59.16
C ALA A 58 26.39 -2.61 59.42
N ARG A 59 27.67 -2.83 59.09
CA ARG A 59 28.35 -4.09 59.42
C ARG A 59 28.44 -4.33 60.92
N THR A 60 28.81 -3.31 61.71
CA THR A 60 28.87 -3.48 63.17
C THR A 60 27.52 -3.85 63.78
N LEU A 61 26.44 -3.21 63.33
CA LEU A 61 25.08 -3.52 63.78
C LEU A 61 24.61 -4.90 63.32
N LEU A 62 24.95 -5.31 62.09
CA LEU A 62 24.66 -6.65 61.57
C LEU A 62 25.29 -7.74 62.45
N PHE A 63 26.60 -7.64 62.73
CA PHE A 63 27.31 -8.63 63.53
C PHE A 63 26.85 -8.64 64.98
N LEU A 64 26.51 -7.48 65.55
CA LEU A 64 25.94 -7.39 66.90
C LEU A 64 24.57 -8.06 66.97
N ALA A 65 23.68 -7.80 66.02
CA ALA A 65 22.36 -8.45 65.94
C ALA A 65 22.49 -9.97 65.77
N LEU A 66 23.44 -10.42 64.94
CA LEU A 66 23.71 -11.84 64.75
C LEU A 66 24.25 -12.51 66.02
N ALA A 67 25.16 -11.84 66.75
CA ALA A 67 25.71 -12.34 68.01
C ALA A 67 24.61 -12.47 69.08
N VAL A 68 23.69 -11.50 69.15
CA VAL A 68 22.53 -11.57 70.05
C VAL A 68 21.58 -12.71 69.65
N ALA A 69 21.29 -12.87 68.36
CA ALA A 69 20.45 -13.96 67.86
C ALA A 69 21.08 -15.34 68.10
N LEU A 70 22.40 -15.48 67.92
CA LEU A 70 23.14 -16.70 68.23
C LEU A 70 23.12 -17.01 69.73
N GLY A 71 23.40 -16.01 70.57
CA GLY A 71 23.42 -16.17 72.03
C GLY A 71 22.06 -16.57 72.60
N MET A 72 21.01 -15.80 72.29
CA MET A 72 19.65 -16.02 72.81
C MET A 72 18.88 -17.12 72.08
N GLY A 73 19.05 -17.25 70.77
CA GLY A 73 18.30 -18.17 69.94
C GLY A 73 18.89 -19.58 69.87
N LEU A 74 20.22 -19.74 69.95
CA LEU A 74 20.89 -21.02 69.76
C LEU A 74 21.63 -21.47 71.04
N VAL A 75 22.59 -20.68 71.55
CA VAL A 75 23.52 -21.10 72.61
C VAL A 75 22.81 -21.31 73.95
N LEU A 76 22.04 -20.32 74.43
CA LEU A 76 21.29 -20.41 75.69
C LEU A 76 20.28 -21.58 75.72
N PRO A 77 19.43 -21.81 74.70
CA PRO A 77 18.48 -22.92 74.74
C PRO A 77 19.17 -24.28 74.64
N LEU A 78 20.27 -24.42 73.88
CA LEU A 78 21.04 -25.67 73.81
C LEU A 78 21.69 -26.03 75.16
N LEU A 79 22.30 -25.06 75.83
CA LEU A 79 22.88 -25.25 77.17
C LEU A 79 21.81 -25.58 78.23
N ARG A 80 20.56 -25.15 78.01
CA ARG A 80 19.43 -25.44 78.90
C ARG A 80 18.87 -26.87 78.75
N VAL A 81 19.26 -27.65 77.72
CA VAL A 81 18.84 -29.05 77.52
C VAL A 81 19.79 -30.00 78.26
N THR A 82 19.46 -30.27 79.53
CA THR A 82 20.14 -31.26 80.39
C THR A 82 19.27 -32.51 80.58
N ARG A 83 19.88 -33.69 80.77
CA ARG A 83 19.19 -34.98 80.99
C ARG A 83 18.05 -34.88 82.03
N ARG A 84 18.29 -34.23 83.18
CA ARG A 84 17.26 -33.97 84.21
C ARG A 84 16.03 -33.19 83.72
N ARG A 85 16.23 -32.20 82.85
CA ARG A 85 15.12 -31.41 82.27
C ARG A 85 14.40 -32.17 81.17
N ALA A 86 15.12 -32.97 80.38
CA ALA A 86 14.50 -33.84 79.37
C ALA A 86 13.59 -34.89 80.03
N VAL A 87 14.02 -35.46 81.16
CA VAL A 87 13.22 -36.40 81.96
C VAL A 87 11.97 -35.71 82.55
N ARG A 88 12.11 -34.54 83.19
CA ARG A 88 10.97 -33.77 83.70
C ARG A 88 9.98 -33.37 82.60
N LEU A 89 10.48 -33.00 81.42
CA LEU A 89 9.64 -32.64 80.28
C LEU A 89 8.88 -33.86 79.74
N ALA A 90 9.54 -35.02 79.68
CA ALA A 90 8.91 -36.29 79.29
C ALA A 90 7.80 -36.68 80.26
N GLU A 91 8.01 -36.58 81.57
CA GLU A 91 6.97 -36.87 82.57
C GLU A 91 5.82 -35.86 82.54
N SER A 92 6.10 -34.57 82.33
CA SER A 92 5.04 -33.55 82.23
C SER A 92 4.11 -33.75 81.03
N LYS A 93 4.62 -34.31 79.92
CA LYS A 93 3.83 -34.58 78.72
C LYS A 93 3.15 -35.95 78.72
N PHE A 94 3.69 -36.90 79.48
CA PHE A 94 3.17 -38.26 79.58
C PHE A 94 2.93 -38.59 81.07
N PRO A 95 1.73 -38.27 81.60
CA PRO A 95 1.37 -38.53 82.99
C PRO A 95 1.43 -40.02 83.38
N GLU A 96 1.42 -40.91 82.38
CA GLU A 96 1.53 -42.37 82.53
C GLU A 96 2.83 -42.82 83.22
N PHE A 97 3.89 -42.01 83.19
CA PHE A 97 5.16 -42.35 83.86
C PHE A 97 5.13 -42.20 85.39
N GLN A 98 4.17 -41.47 85.99
CA GLN A 98 3.98 -41.36 87.45
C GLN A 98 5.29 -41.18 88.28
N GLU A 99 6.18 -40.27 87.87
CA GLU A 99 7.50 -40.01 88.51
C GLU A 99 8.52 -41.19 88.48
N ARG A 100 8.18 -42.30 87.81
CA ARG A 100 9.02 -43.50 87.73
C ARG A 100 10.25 -43.26 86.86
N LEU A 101 10.10 -42.50 85.77
CA LEU A 101 11.20 -42.19 84.84
C LEU A 101 12.23 -41.24 85.49
N LEU A 102 11.77 -40.28 86.29
CA LEU A 102 12.59 -39.38 87.09
C LEU A 102 13.31 -40.13 88.21
N THR A 103 12.61 -41.01 88.91
CA THR A 103 13.18 -41.82 90.00
C THR A 103 14.29 -42.75 89.50
N VAL A 104 14.08 -43.43 88.37
CA VAL A 104 15.10 -44.30 87.75
C VAL A 104 16.28 -43.48 87.23
N ALA A 105 16.05 -42.30 86.65
CA ALA A 105 17.12 -41.43 86.16
C ALA A 105 17.96 -40.79 87.27
N ASP A 106 17.38 -40.45 88.43
CA ASP A 106 18.12 -39.87 89.57
C ASP A 106 18.82 -40.94 90.43
N ARG A 107 18.34 -42.19 90.45
CA ARG A 107 18.95 -43.32 91.21
C ARG A 107 19.75 -44.32 90.36
N GLU A 108 20.06 -43.99 89.10
CA GLU A 108 20.76 -44.86 88.13
C GLU A 108 22.11 -45.43 88.63
N LYS A 109 22.80 -44.73 89.55
CA LYS A 109 24.10 -45.15 90.13
C LYS A 109 23.98 -45.87 91.48
N ALA A 110 22.77 -46.01 92.03
CA ALA A 110 22.55 -46.73 93.27
C ALA A 110 22.43 -48.24 92.96
N ASN A 111 23.20 -49.08 93.66
CA ASN A 111 23.20 -50.53 93.46
C ASN A 111 22.00 -51.17 94.19
N ASP A 112 20.79 -50.76 93.84
CA ASP A 112 19.53 -51.16 94.48
C ASP A 112 18.70 -52.07 93.54
N PRO A 113 18.42 -53.33 93.92
CA PRO A 113 17.63 -54.26 93.12
C PRO A 113 16.23 -53.75 92.75
N PHE A 114 15.63 -52.89 93.59
CA PHE A 114 14.30 -52.32 93.32
C PHE A 114 14.30 -51.35 92.14
N VAL A 115 15.44 -50.72 91.83
CA VAL A 115 15.59 -49.84 90.66
C VAL A 115 15.54 -50.63 89.36
N HIS A 116 16.05 -51.87 89.35
CA HIS A 116 15.96 -52.76 88.18
C HIS A 116 14.52 -53.23 87.92
N LEU A 117 13.76 -53.54 88.97
CA LEU A 117 12.35 -53.91 88.84
C LEU A 117 11.48 -52.72 88.38
N LEU A 118 11.74 -51.53 88.93
CA LEU A 118 11.07 -50.30 88.52
C LEU A 118 11.41 -49.94 87.06
N ALA A 119 12.66 -50.15 86.64
CA ALA A 119 13.08 -49.94 85.26
C ALA A 119 12.37 -50.89 84.29
N ASP A 120 12.18 -52.16 84.65
CA ASP A 120 11.49 -53.15 83.79
C ASP A 120 10.00 -52.83 83.58
N ASP A 121 9.33 -52.31 84.61
CA ASP A 121 7.95 -51.81 84.50
C ASP A 121 7.87 -50.49 83.71
N THR A 122 8.86 -49.59 83.91
CA THR A 122 8.93 -48.30 83.21
C THR A 122 9.23 -48.49 81.72
N VAL A 123 9.98 -49.52 81.32
CA VAL A 123 10.26 -49.84 79.91
C VAL A 123 8.97 -50.20 79.15
N LYS A 124 8.02 -50.89 79.78
CA LYS A 124 6.72 -51.22 79.14
C LYS A 124 5.91 -49.96 78.81
N ILE A 125 5.94 -48.98 79.70
CA ILE A 125 5.30 -47.66 79.51
C ILE A 125 6.08 -46.81 78.49
N ALA A 126 7.42 -46.93 78.45
CA ALA A 126 8.25 -46.27 77.45
C ALA A 126 8.04 -46.80 76.03
N GLN A 127 7.64 -48.07 75.88
CA GLN A 127 7.32 -48.66 74.57
C GLN A 127 5.98 -48.18 73.99
N SER A 128 4.98 -47.87 74.84
CA SER A 128 3.71 -47.28 74.40
C SER A 128 3.80 -45.77 74.16
N SER A 129 4.68 -45.07 74.90
CA SER A 129 4.90 -43.63 74.79
C SER A 129 6.00 -43.30 73.77
N GLN A 130 5.66 -43.15 72.50
CA GLN A 130 6.65 -42.85 71.46
C GLN A 130 7.31 -41.46 71.65
N PRO A 131 8.65 -41.33 71.52
CA PRO A 131 9.38 -40.06 71.61
C PRO A 131 8.92 -38.97 70.63
N GLU A 132 8.12 -39.35 69.63
CA GLU A 132 7.62 -38.52 68.54
C GLU A 132 6.55 -37.50 68.96
N ARG A 133 5.83 -37.73 70.07
CA ARG A 133 4.84 -36.76 70.60
C ARG A 133 5.47 -35.64 71.44
N LEU A 134 6.71 -35.80 71.89
CA LEU A 134 7.45 -34.76 72.63
C LEU A 134 7.91 -33.62 71.71
N ALA A 135 8.43 -33.96 70.52
CA ALA A 135 8.83 -33.01 69.47
C ALA A 135 8.42 -33.56 68.09
N PRO A 136 7.22 -33.23 67.59
CA PRO A 136 6.71 -33.79 66.34
C PRO A 136 7.62 -33.45 65.16
N THR A 137 7.93 -34.47 64.35
CA THR A 137 8.75 -34.37 63.13
C THR A 137 8.33 -33.23 62.19
N PRO A 138 7.03 -32.93 61.94
CA PRO A 138 6.64 -31.80 61.08
C PRO A 138 7.09 -30.44 61.62
N TRP A 139 7.18 -30.26 62.95
CA TRP A 139 7.61 -28.99 63.54
C TRP A 139 9.12 -28.79 63.40
N ILE A 140 9.89 -29.88 63.54
CA ILE A 140 11.34 -29.89 63.31
C ILE A 140 11.65 -29.61 61.83
N LEU A 141 10.91 -30.25 60.91
CA LEU A 141 11.02 -30.00 59.47
C LEU A 141 10.61 -28.57 59.08
N GLY A 142 9.61 -27.99 59.76
CA GLY A 142 9.23 -26.59 59.57
C GLY A 142 10.35 -25.61 59.90
N PHE A 143 11.05 -25.82 61.03
CA PHE A 143 12.22 -25.00 61.38
C PHE A 143 13.38 -25.20 60.41
N LEU A 144 13.69 -26.45 60.02
CA LEU A 144 14.72 -26.74 59.02
C LEU A 144 14.40 -26.07 57.67
N GLY A 145 13.15 -26.14 57.22
CA GLY A 145 12.68 -25.50 56.00
C GLY A 145 12.82 -23.97 56.06
N SER A 146 12.42 -23.35 57.16
CA SER A 146 12.55 -21.89 57.35
C SER A 146 14.01 -21.43 57.41
N ALA A 147 14.89 -22.18 58.11
CA ALA A 147 16.31 -21.89 58.18
C ALA A 147 16.98 -22.01 56.79
N SER A 148 16.65 -23.08 56.06
CA SER A 148 17.17 -23.32 54.72
C SER A 148 16.69 -22.28 53.71
N ALA A 149 15.39 -21.93 53.75
CA ALA A 149 14.83 -20.89 52.88
C ALA A 149 15.46 -19.53 53.14
N ALA A 150 15.58 -19.10 54.41
CA ALA A 150 16.21 -17.83 54.76
C ALA A 150 17.70 -17.80 54.35
N ALA A 151 18.43 -18.90 54.56
CA ALA A 151 19.82 -19.02 54.14
C ALA A 151 19.98 -18.98 52.61
N LEU A 152 19.11 -19.67 51.86
CA LEU A 152 19.12 -19.67 50.39
C LEU A 152 18.76 -18.29 49.82
N ILE A 153 17.79 -17.59 50.39
CA ILE A 153 17.44 -16.21 49.98
C ILE A 153 18.61 -15.27 50.25
N LEU A 154 19.24 -15.38 51.43
CA LEU A 154 20.39 -14.55 51.78
C LEU A 154 21.58 -14.85 50.85
N LEU A 155 21.86 -16.13 50.57
CA LEU A 155 22.89 -16.55 49.62
C LEU A 155 22.60 -16.03 48.21
N TRP A 156 21.34 -16.12 47.76
CA TRP A 156 20.91 -15.60 46.47
C TRP A 156 21.09 -14.07 46.39
N LEU A 157 20.75 -13.33 47.45
CA LEU A 157 21.00 -11.89 47.51
C LEU A 157 22.49 -11.53 47.46
N ILE A 158 23.36 -12.31 48.11
CA ILE A 158 24.82 -12.09 48.08
C ILE A 158 25.40 -12.36 46.68
N LEU A 159 24.99 -13.44 46.02
CA LEU A 159 25.60 -13.89 44.76
C LEU A 159 24.96 -13.29 43.51
N ALA A 160 23.64 -13.10 43.50
CA ALA A 160 22.86 -12.85 42.29
C ALA A 160 21.64 -11.93 42.52
N GLY A 161 21.59 -11.19 43.64
CA GLY A 161 20.47 -10.28 43.92
C GLY A 161 20.43 -9.12 42.90
N PRO A 162 19.29 -8.85 42.25
CA PRO A 162 19.16 -7.71 41.36
C PRO A 162 19.08 -6.38 42.13
N GLY A 163 19.61 -5.32 41.52
CA GLY A 163 19.49 -3.95 42.00
C GLY A 163 20.26 -3.65 43.30
N PHE A 164 19.83 -2.60 44.01
CA PHE A 164 20.48 -2.12 45.23
C PHE A 164 20.46 -3.15 46.37
N LEU A 165 19.48 -4.07 46.39
CA LEU A 165 19.37 -5.12 47.41
C LEU A 165 20.52 -6.14 47.31
N GLY A 166 20.85 -6.58 46.09
CA GLY A 166 21.99 -7.48 45.89
C GLY A 166 23.33 -6.79 46.05
N TYR A 167 23.48 -5.59 45.46
CA TYR A 167 24.69 -4.78 45.63
C TYR A 167 24.96 -4.51 47.12
N GLY A 168 24.00 -3.96 47.86
CA GLY A 168 24.14 -3.66 49.28
C GLY A 168 24.38 -4.91 50.15
N THR A 169 23.69 -6.02 49.87
CA THR A 169 23.89 -7.27 50.60
C THR A 169 25.29 -7.84 50.40
N SER A 170 25.79 -7.80 49.16
CA SER A 170 27.17 -8.22 48.84
C SER A 170 28.20 -7.31 49.53
N LEU A 171 27.98 -5.99 49.59
CA LEU A 171 28.87 -5.08 50.30
C LEU A 171 28.88 -5.33 51.81
N LEU A 172 27.74 -5.64 52.43
CA LEU A 172 27.70 -5.90 53.88
C LEU A 172 28.42 -7.19 54.27
N TRP A 173 28.25 -8.27 53.51
CA TRP A 173 28.78 -9.60 53.85
C TRP A 173 30.14 -9.93 53.20
N ALA A 174 30.37 -9.54 51.95
CA ALA A 174 31.53 -9.97 51.16
C ALA A 174 32.66 -8.93 51.05
N GLY A 175 32.44 -7.69 51.50
CA GLY A 175 33.45 -6.64 51.44
C GLY A 175 33.31 -5.70 50.24
N SER A 176 34.32 -4.88 50.00
CA SER A 176 34.38 -4.06 48.78
C SER A 176 34.38 -4.97 47.54
N PRO A 177 33.72 -4.59 46.43
CA PRO A 177 33.70 -5.41 45.21
C PRO A 177 35.13 -5.74 44.73
N ARG A 178 35.33 -6.95 44.18
CA ARG A 178 36.59 -7.30 43.50
C ARG A 178 36.87 -6.27 42.40
N ALA A 179 38.14 -5.93 42.20
CA ALA A 179 38.56 -4.95 41.19
C ALA A 179 37.91 -5.25 39.83
N GLY A 180 37.09 -4.31 39.32
CA GLY A 180 36.42 -4.41 38.02
C GLY A 180 34.89 -4.27 38.04
N THR A 181 34.20 -4.41 39.17
CA THR A 181 32.75 -4.16 39.25
C THR A 181 32.50 -2.65 39.37
N GLN A 182 31.83 -2.05 38.37
CA GLN A 182 31.45 -0.63 38.42
C GLN A 182 30.56 -0.36 39.66
N PRO A 183 30.80 0.72 40.41
CA PRO A 183 29.94 1.09 41.52
C PRO A 183 28.51 1.30 41.00
N PHE A 184 27.52 0.83 41.76
CA PHE A 184 26.11 0.93 41.36
C PHE A 184 25.65 2.40 41.21
N TYR A 185 26.29 3.32 41.93
CA TYR A 185 26.12 4.77 41.78
C TYR A 185 27.44 5.38 41.30
N ASP A 186 27.44 5.99 40.10
CA ASP A 186 28.63 6.65 39.53
C ASP A 186 28.26 7.93 38.78
N ILE A 187 29.23 8.84 38.65
CA ILE A 187 29.12 10.09 37.88
C ILE A 187 30.17 10.06 36.78
N MET A 188 29.74 9.77 35.56
CA MET A 188 30.61 9.78 34.38
C MET A 188 30.74 11.21 33.85
N VAL A 189 31.93 11.78 33.97
CA VAL A 189 32.23 13.14 33.51
C VAL A 189 33.01 13.07 32.20
N GLN A 190 32.54 13.78 31.16
CA GLN A 190 33.20 13.92 29.87
C GLN A 190 33.45 15.42 29.59
N PRO A 191 34.62 15.82 29.07
CA PRO A 191 35.78 15.01 28.67
C PRO A 191 36.68 14.50 29.82
N GLY A 192 36.51 14.99 31.06
CA GLY A 192 37.40 14.68 32.17
C GLY A 192 38.66 15.56 32.14
N ASP A 193 39.86 14.97 32.12
CA ASP A 193 41.11 15.72 31.96
C ASP A 193 41.28 16.18 30.50
N LYS A 194 41.52 17.48 30.29
CA LYS A 194 41.69 18.01 28.93
C LYS A 194 42.57 19.26 28.89
N THR A 195 43.40 19.37 27.86
CA THR A 195 44.11 20.61 27.54
C THR A 195 43.28 21.47 26.60
N VAL A 196 43.09 22.73 26.98
CA VAL A 196 42.25 23.71 26.28
C VAL A 196 43.03 25.00 26.04
N ARG A 197 42.63 25.76 25.02
CA ARG A 197 43.27 27.02 24.67
C ARG A 197 42.86 28.11 25.68
N ARG A 198 43.77 29.05 25.96
CA ARG A 198 43.44 30.22 26.78
C ARG A 198 42.29 31.02 26.19
N LYS A 199 41.31 31.34 27.03
CA LYS A 199 40.03 32.00 26.70
C LYS A 199 39.06 31.16 25.84
N SER A 200 39.29 29.85 25.69
CA SER A 200 38.29 28.99 25.04
C SER A 200 37.20 28.58 26.02
N ASP A 201 36.01 28.35 25.49
CA ASP A 201 34.92 27.76 26.25
C ASP A 201 35.05 26.23 26.28
N GLN A 202 34.74 25.59 27.41
CA GLN A 202 34.77 24.14 27.54
C GLN A 202 33.49 23.63 28.21
N LEU A 203 32.70 22.86 27.46
CA LEU A 203 31.51 22.18 27.95
C LEU A 203 31.91 20.91 28.72
N ILE A 204 31.38 20.76 29.93
CA ILE A 204 31.52 19.56 30.77
C ILE A 204 30.15 18.91 30.89
N THR A 205 30.09 17.62 30.57
CA THR A 205 28.88 16.81 30.70
C THR A 205 29.08 15.77 31.80
N ALA A 206 28.16 15.71 32.75
CA ALA A 206 28.12 14.74 33.83
C ALA A 206 26.88 13.85 33.69
N ARG A 207 27.09 12.55 33.50
CA ARG A 207 26.02 11.57 33.39
C ARG A 207 25.92 10.73 34.65
N LEU A 208 24.74 10.69 35.24
CA LEU A 208 24.45 9.92 36.45
C LEU A 208 24.14 8.46 36.08
N ALA A 209 24.84 7.52 36.70
CA ALA A 209 24.63 6.09 36.52
C ALA A 209 24.04 5.49 37.81
N GLY A 210 22.88 4.85 37.69
CA GLY A 210 22.20 4.12 38.76
C GLY A 210 21.35 4.96 39.72
N PHE A 211 21.38 6.29 39.63
CA PHE A 211 20.52 7.20 40.39
C PHE A 211 20.09 8.42 39.57
N ASP A 212 19.08 9.13 40.08
CA ASP A 212 18.59 10.40 39.54
C ASP A 212 18.47 11.41 40.69
N THR A 213 18.89 12.65 40.43
CA THR A 213 18.78 13.77 41.37
C THR A 213 18.69 15.05 40.56
N THR A 214 17.81 15.96 40.97
CA THR A 214 17.64 17.28 40.36
C THR A 214 18.72 18.28 40.73
N HIS A 215 19.61 17.91 41.67
CA HIS A 215 20.66 18.78 42.20
C HIS A 215 22.03 18.17 41.90
N VAL A 216 22.63 18.62 40.79
CA VAL A 216 24.01 18.30 40.42
C VAL A 216 24.83 19.58 40.46
N ARG A 217 25.93 19.53 41.21
CA ARG A 217 26.80 20.66 41.48
C ARG A 217 28.19 20.39 40.95
N LEU A 218 28.77 21.37 40.27
CA LEU A 218 30.17 21.36 39.87
C LEU A 218 30.95 22.23 40.84
N PHE A 219 32.04 21.68 41.36
CA PHE A 219 33.02 22.39 42.16
C PHE A 219 34.25 22.65 41.32
N ALA A 220 34.71 23.89 41.26
CA ALA A 220 35.88 24.30 40.51
C ALA A 220 36.86 25.09 41.40
N GLN A 221 38.14 24.81 41.25
CA GLN A 221 39.23 25.52 41.90
C GLN A 221 40.21 26.03 40.82
N TYR A 222 40.36 27.34 40.74
CA TYR A 222 41.32 27.99 39.86
C TYR A 222 42.69 28.03 40.53
N ARG A 223 43.77 27.91 39.75
CA ARG A 223 45.16 27.88 40.27
C ARG A 223 45.53 29.10 41.15
N GLY A 224 44.88 30.25 40.94
CA GLY A 224 45.05 31.46 41.75
C GLY A 224 44.25 31.53 43.06
N THR A 225 43.31 30.60 43.32
CA THR A 225 42.43 30.62 44.49
C THR A 225 42.47 29.32 45.29
N ASN A 226 42.60 29.43 46.62
CA ASN A 226 42.51 28.28 47.54
C ASN A 226 41.07 27.97 47.98
N LYS A 227 40.07 28.49 47.25
CA LYS A 227 38.65 28.31 47.57
C LYS A 227 37.97 27.60 46.41
N TRP A 228 37.20 26.57 46.74
CA TRP A 228 36.31 25.89 45.80
C TRP A 228 35.08 26.76 45.54
N GLU A 229 34.82 27.04 44.28
CA GLU A 229 33.60 27.69 43.82
C GLU A 229 32.59 26.63 43.42
N GLN A 230 31.33 26.81 43.84
CA GLN A 230 30.25 25.86 43.60
C GLN A 230 29.25 26.45 42.61
N VAL A 231 28.92 25.70 41.56
CA VAL A 231 27.92 26.09 40.56
C VAL A 231 26.96 24.92 40.28
N ASN A 232 25.68 25.23 40.04
CA ASN A 232 24.69 24.22 39.66
C ASN A 232 24.79 23.91 38.15
N MET A 233 24.78 22.63 37.79
CA MET A 233 24.76 22.20 36.39
C MET A 233 23.32 22.21 35.84
N THR A 234 23.19 22.40 34.53
CA THR A 234 21.87 22.44 33.85
C THR A 234 21.51 21.05 33.32
N PRO A 235 20.28 20.53 33.55
CA PRO A 235 19.87 19.24 32.99
C PRO A 235 19.72 19.30 31.47
N GLN A 236 20.20 18.28 30.77
CA GLN A 236 20.04 18.14 29.32
C GLN A 236 18.59 17.71 29.01
N SER A 237 17.98 18.24 27.94
CA SER A 237 16.55 18.00 27.63
C SER A 237 16.15 16.53 27.39
N LYS A 238 17.12 15.61 27.26
CA LYS A 238 16.90 14.17 27.08
C LYS A 238 17.96 13.33 27.83
N GLY A 239 17.70 12.98 29.09
CA GLY A 239 18.42 11.94 29.82
C GLY A 239 18.95 12.35 31.21
N ASN A 240 19.67 11.43 31.87
CA ASN A 240 20.31 11.66 33.18
C ASN A 240 21.66 12.37 33.04
N ALA A 241 21.76 13.35 32.16
CA ALA A 241 22.98 14.10 31.86
C ALA A 241 22.80 15.57 32.22
N TYR A 242 23.86 16.15 32.78
CA TYR A 242 23.94 17.53 33.24
C TYR A 242 25.11 18.22 32.56
N GLU A 243 24.94 19.47 32.20
CA GLU A 243 25.91 20.24 31.42
C GLU A 243 26.30 21.53 32.13
N PHE A 244 27.58 21.89 32.04
CA PHE A 244 28.12 23.16 32.49
C PHE A 244 29.17 23.67 31.51
N LEU A 245 29.07 24.93 31.12
CA LEU A 245 30.02 25.57 30.21
C LEU A 245 30.99 26.44 31.01
N PHE A 246 32.27 26.07 31.03
CA PHE A 246 33.32 26.98 31.44
C PHE A 246 33.55 28.01 30.34
N GLY A 247 33.11 29.25 30.54
CA GLY A 247 33.34 30.34 29.60
C GLY A 247 34.73 30.96 29.79
N GLY A 248 35.49 31.12 28.71
CA GLY A 248 36.68 31.96 28.69
C GLY A 248 37.80 31.54 29.65
N LEU A 249 38.16 30.25 29.71
CA LEU A 249 39.14 29.72 30.65
C LEU A 249 40.50 30.45 30.57
N ALA A 250 40.81 31.26 31.58
CA ALA A 250 42.04 32.07 31.63
C ALA A 250 43.23 31.34 32.26
N GLU A 251 42.95 30.46 33.23
CA GLU A 251 43.92 29.73 34.04
C GLU A 251 43.49 28.27 34.21
N GLN A 252 44.42 27.42 34.64
CA GLN A 252 44.14 26.01 34.93
C GLN A 252 43.08 25.86 36.03
N VAL A 253 42.17 24.91 35.83
CA VAL A 253 41.05 24.62 36.74
C VAL A 253 41.07 23.15 37.14
N GLU A 254 41.07 22.89 38.44
CA GLU A 254 40.75 21.58 38.99
C GLU A 254 39.25 21.55 39.30
N TYR A 255 38.53 20.50 38.88
CA TYR A 255 37.10 20.43 39.07
C TYR A 255 36.61 19.01 39.35
N PHE A 256 35.49 18.91 40.06
CA PHE A 256 34.75 17.65 40.24
C PHE A 256 33.25 17.93 40.28
N VAL A 257 32.45 16.88 40.08
CA VAL A 257 30.99 16.95 40.07
C VAL A 257 30.43 16.16 41.25
N GLU A 258 29.49 16.76 41.96
CA GLU A 258 28.78 16.18 43.08
C GLU A 258 27.29 16.08 42.76
N ALA A 259 26.71 14.91 42.96
CA ALA A 259 25.29 14.65 42.76
C ALA A 259 24.75 13.90 43.99
N GLY A 260 24.00 14.60 44.85
CA GLY A 260 23.51 14.05 46.11
C GLY A 260 24.67 13.71 47.07
N ALA A 261 24.87 12.42 47.34
CA ALA A 261 25.93 11.90 48.22
C ALA A 261 27.11 11.27 47.45
N VAL A 262 27.10 11.35 46.11
CA VAL A 262 28.14 10.78 45.24
C VAL A 262 29.00 11.91 44.67
N GLN A 263 30.31 11.73 44.72
CA GLN A 263 31.30 12.66 44.18
C GLN A 263 32.09 11.98 43.06
N SER A 264 32.31 12.67 41.95
CA SER A 264 33.18 12.21 40.86
C SER A 264 34.66 12.26 41.26
N ARG A 265 35.52 11.70 40.42
CA ARG A 265 36.96 11.98 40.48
C ARG A 265 37.23 13.46 40.23
N HIS A 266 38.40 13.92 40.69
CA HIS A 266 38.92 15.23 40.36
C HIS A 266 39.52 15.19 38.96
N TYR A 267 39.21 16.21 38.16
CA TYR A 267 39.68 16.39 36.80
C TYR A 267 40.35 17.74 36.66
N THR A 268 41.27 17.85 35.70
CA THR A 268 42.06 19.05 35.47
C THR A 268 41.91 19.54 34.04
N LEU A 269 41.50 20.80 33.89
CA LEU A 269 41.56 21.54 32.63
C LEU A 269 42.86 22.33 32.56
N LYS A 270 43.80 21.88 31.72
CA LYS A 270 45.07 22.57 31.49
C LYS A 270 44.88 23.66 30.45
N VAL A 271 45.28 24.89 30.75
CA VAL A 271 45.16 26.01 29.82
C VAL A 271 46.51 26.29 29.15
N VAL A 272 46.54 26.24 27.82
CA VAL A 272 47.73 26.58 27.00
C VAL A 272 47.49 27.83 26.17
N ASP A 273 48.52 28.66 26.03
CA ASP A 273 48.48 29.86 25.19
C ASP A 273 48.98 29.53 23.78
N LEU A 274 48.03 29.25 22.88
CA LEU A 274 48.31 28.92 21.48
C LEU A 274 48.05 30.12 20.55
N PRO A 275 48.77 30.21 19.41
CA PRO A 275 48.48 31.16 18.35
C PRO A 275 47.01 31.09 17.88
N SER A 276 46.46 32.23 17.48
CA SER A 276 45.13 32.33 16.85
C SER A 276 45.25 32.41 15.33
N ILE A 277 44.29 31.81 14.62
CA ILE A 277 44.17 31.91 13.16
C ILE A 277 43.61 33.29 12.80
N LYS A 278 44.36 34.06 12.00
CA LYS A 278 43.95 35.37 11.49
C LYS A 278 43.21 35.28 10.16
N ARG A 279 43.63 34.35 9.30
CA ARG A 279 43.14 34.23 7.92
C ARG A 279 43.15 32.77 7.50
N VAL A 280 42.10 32.36 6.81
CA VAL A 280 41.99 31.07 6.14
C VAL A 280 41.78 31.35 4.66
N ARG A 281 42.57 30.70 3.80
CA ARG A 281 42.47 30.75 2.35
C ARG A 281 42.31 29.32 1.85
N VAL A 282 41.39 29.12 0.92
CA VAL A 282 41.21 27.83 0.26
C VAL A 282 41.55 27.99 -1.21
N THR A 283 42.38 27.09 -1.75
CA THR A 283 42.63 26.97 -3.19
C THR A 283 42.06 25.64 -3.66
N TYR A 284 41.06 25.68 -4.53
CA TYR A 284 40.44 24.48 -5.10
C TYR A 284 41.18 24.07 -6.37
N HIS A 285 41.75 22.86 -6.37
CA HIS A 285 42.31 22.22 -7.55
C HIS A 285 41.28 21.23 -8.11
N TYR A 286 40.54 21.67 -9.14
CA TYR A 286 39.47 20.85 -9.73
C TYR A 286 40.03 19.68 -10.54
N PRO A 287 39.32 18.54 -10.59
CA PRO A 287 39.69 17.42 -11.44
C PRO A 287 39.75 17.83 -12.91
N LYS A 288 40.73 17.30 -13.66
CA LYS A 288 40.92 17.61 -15.10
C LYS A 288 39.67 17.37 -15.95
N TRP A 289 38.83 16.41 -15.57
CA TRP A 289 37.62 16.05 -16.31
C TRP A 289 36.54 17.13 -16.26
N THR A 290 36.53 18.00 -15.24
CA THR A 290 35.59 19.12 -15.11
C THR A 290 35.88 20.27 -16.08
N GLY A 291 37.10 20.34 -16.63
CA GLY A 291 37.57 21.46 -17.45
C GLY A 291 37.69 22.81 -16.73
N MET A 292 37.48 22.84 -15.41
CA MET A 292 37.56 24.07 -14.60
C MET A 292 39.01 24.43 -14.26
N LYS A 293 39.27 25.73 -14.10
CA LYS A 293 40.56 26.25 -13.61
C LYS A 293 40.53 26.36 -12.10
N ASP A 294 41.70 26.29 -11.48
CA ASP A 294 41.84 26.47 -10.03
C ASP A 294 41.21 27.78 -9.56
N ALA A 295 40.49 27.71 -8.44
CA ALA A 295 39.80 28.84 -7.83
C ALA A 295 40.32 29.10 -6.42
N VAL A 296 40.42 30.38 -6.04
CA VAL A 296 40.88 30.80 -4.70
C VAL A 296 39.75 31.51 -3.98
N GLU A 297 39.46 31.06 -2.75
CA GLU A 297 38.50 31.66 -1.85
C GLU A 297 39.23 32.22 -0.61
N ASP A 298 39.04 33.52 -0.36
CA ASP A 298 39.75 34.25 0.69
C ASP A 298 38.93 35.46 1.20
N PRO A 299 38.37 35.44 2.42
CA PRO A 299 38.52 34.39 3.44
C PRO A 299 37.71 33.15 3.10
N GLY A 300 38.35 31.99 3.19
CA GLY A 300 37.70 30.68 3.03
C GLY A 300 37.42 30.02 4.38
N GLY A 301 37.11 28.73 4.32
CA GLY A 301 36.84 27.90 5.49
C GLY A 301 36.07 26.66 5.06
N ASP A 302 34.82 26.83 4.68
CA ASP A 302 34.05 25.74 4.10
C ASP A 302 34.66 25.27 2.77
N LEU A 303 34.61 23.96 2.52
CA LEU A 303 35.04 23.33 1.29
C LEU A 303 33.81 22.91 0.50
N ARG A 304 33.50 23.61 -0.59
CA ARG A 304 32.33 23.30 -1.44
C ARG A 304 32.76 23.13 -2.88
N ALA A 305 32.87 21.88 -3.31
CA ALA A 305 33.34 21.57 -4.66
C ALA A 305 32.83 20.21 -5.14
N VAL A 306 33.12 19.92 -6.41
CA VAL A 306 32.78 18.65 -7.05
C VAL A 306 33.62 17.53 -6.44
N GLU A 307 33.05 16.34 -6.35
CA GLU A 307 33.73 15.14 -5.86
C GLU A 307 35.06 14.92 -6.61
N GLY A 308 36.12 14.65 -5.84
CA GLY A 308 37.49 14.49 -6.35
C GLY A 308 38.29 15.79 -6.44
N THR A 309 37.72 16.94 -6.07
CA THR A 309 38.46 18.20 -5.94
C THR A 309 39.38 18.16 -4.73
N ASP A 310 40.61 18.64 -4.90
CA ASP A 310 41.56 18.82 -3.81
C ASP A 310 41.53 20.28 -3.32
N GLY A 311 41.07 20.49 -2.08
CA GLY A 311 41.04 21.81 -1.45
C GLY A 311 42.32 22.05 -0.64
N GLU A 312 43.21 22.91 -1.11
CA GLU A 312 44.37 23.37 -0.34
C GLU A 312 43.95 24.46 0.65
N VAL A 313 43.89 24.10 1.94
CA VAL A 313 43.57 25.00 3.04
C VAL A 313 44.86 25.59 3.60
N ALA A 314 45.08 26.88 3.37
CA ALA A 314 46.19 27.66 3.88
C ALA A 314 45.73 28.60 5.00
N ILE A 315 46.43 28.57 6.13
CA ILE A 315 46.14 29.39 7.31
C ILE A 315 47.30 30.35 7.59
N GLU A 316 46.94 31.52 8.11
CA GLU A 316 47.90 32.50 8.65
C GLU A 316 47.60 32.74 10.13
N THR A 317 48.58 32.51 11.01
CA THR A 317 48.47 32.69 12.46
C THR A 317 49.08 34.00 12.95
N ASP A 318 48.71 34.45 14.15
CA ASP A 318 49.27 35.66 14.77
C ASP A 318 50.70 35.50 15.32
N ARG A 319 51.07 34.27 15.66
CA ARG A 319 52.38 33.85 16.17
C ARG A 319 52.82 32.54 15.50
N PRO A 320 54.13 32.25 15.43
CA PRO A 320 54.61 31.00 14.83
C PRO A 320 54.00 29.76 15.49
N LEU A 321 53.57 28.79 14.69
CA LEU A 321 52.97 27.54 15.15
C LEU A 321 53.80 26.35 14.65
N SER A 322 54.34 25.54 15.57
CA SER A 322 55.30 24.48 15.23
C SER A 322 54.67 23.29 14.51
N LYS A 323 53.47 22.85 14.92
CA LYS A 323 52.75 21.70 14.33
C LYS A 323 51.25 21.95 14.35
N ALA A 324 50.62 21.89 13.19
CA ALA A 324 49.17 21.93 13.04
C ALA A 324 48.69 20.74 12.21
N VAL A 325 47.48 20.29 12.50
CA VAL A 325 46.79 19.23 11.76
C VAL A 325 45.36 19.68 11.47
N ILE A 326 44.84 19.26 10.33
CA ILE A 326 43.41 19.27 10.06
C ILE A 326 42.83 17.93 10.53
N VAL A 327 41.83 17.97 11.39
CA VAL A 327 41.11 16.79 11.87
C VAL A 327 39.74 16.78 11.20
N THR A 328 39.46 15.73 10.43
CA THR A 328 38.14 15.55 9.80
C THR A 328 37.18 14.81 10.72
N SER A 329 35.88 14.81 10.39
CA SER A 329 34.82 14.11 11.12
C SER A 329 35.03 12.59 11.24
N ASP A 330 35.90 11.99 10.42
CA ASP A 330 36.28 10.58 10.50
C ASP A 330 37.53 10.36 11.39
N ASP A 331 37.90 11.35 12.21
CA ASP A 331 39.14 11.40 13.01
C ASP A 331 40.45 11.27 12.20
N LYS A 332 40.37 11.47 10.87
CA LYS A 332 41.56 11.48 10.00
C LYS A 332 42.34 12.76 10.22
N GLN A 333 43.61 12.62 10.55
CA GLN A 333 44.53 13.74 10.79
C GLN A 333 45.37 14.00 9.54
N ILE A 334 45.28 15.21 9.00
CA ILE A 334 46.06 15.67 7.85
C ILE A 334 47.07 16.71 8.36
N ALA A 335 48.36 16.37 8.34
CA ALA A 335 49.41 17.26 8.80
C ALA A 335 49.56 18.49 7.88
N MET A 336 49.55 19.67 8.48
CA MET A 336 49.82 20.91 7.76
C MET A 336 51.32 21.13 7.61
N LYS A 337 51.75 21.56 6.43
CA LYS A 337 53.14 21.88 6.09
C LYS A 337 53.30 23.37 5.94
N GLY A 338 54.42 23.91 6.43
CA GLY A 338 54.76 25.32 6.29
C GLY A 338 55.73 25.75 7.39
N GLU A 339 56.18 27.00 7.31
CA GLU A 339 57.17 27.57 8.23
C GLU A 339 56.66 28.89 8.81
N GLY A 340 56.96 29.12 10.10
CA GLY A 340 56.61 30.34 10.80
C GLY A 340 55.09 30.47 11.03
N VAL A 341 54.48 31.45 10.38
CA VAL A 341 53.07 31.86 10.58
C VAL A 341 52.12 31.37 9.48
N LYS A 342 52.64 30.73 8.43
CA LYS A 342 51.83 30.21 7.30
C LYS A 342 51.96 28.71 7.19
N LEU A 343 50.83 28.02 7.21
CA LEU A 343 50.73 26.56 7.14
C LEU A 343 49.65 26.19 6.12
N ALA A 344 49.86 25.13 5.34
CA ALA A 344 48.90 24.65 4.36
C ALA A 344 48.76 23.13 4.38
N ALA A 345 47.56 22.63 4.06
CA ALA A 345 47.28 21.21 3.87
C ALA A 345 46.24 21.01 2.79
N THR A 346 46.35 19.90 2.05
CA THR A 346 45.38 19.51 1.03
C THR A 346 44.34 18.57 1.63
N VAL A 347 43.07 18.91 1.49
CA VAL A 347 41.93 18.13 1.94
C VAL A 347 41.17 17.62 0.72
N PRO A 348 41.07 16.29 0.50
CA PRO A 348 40.32 15.74 -0.62
C PRO A 348 38.80 15.80 -0.35
N ILE A 349 38.05 16.39 -1.27
CA ILE A 349 36.58 16.53 -1.18
C ILE A 349 35.96 15.30 -1.84
N GLN A 350 35.70 14.26 -1.05
CA GLN A 350 35.12 12.99 -1.53
C GLN A 350 33.68 12.77 -1.05
N LYS A 351 33.36 13.24 0.15
CA LYS A 351 32.06 13.08 0.76
C LYS A 351 31.78 14.26 1.69
N ASP A 352 30.52 14.43 2.01
CA ASP A 352 30.10 15.43 2.99
C ASP A 352 30.72 15.13 4.36
N GLY A 353 31.09 16.19 5.08
CA GLY A 353 31.72 16.06 6.39
C GLY A 353 32.01 17.40 7.04
N MET A 354 32.74 17.34 8.15
CA MET A 354 33.24 18.53 8.84
C MET A 354 34.74 18.39 9.09
N TYR A 355 35.44 19.50 9.19
CA TYR A 355 36.82 19.51 9.63
C TYR A 355 37.12 20.71 10.52
N HIS A 356 38.15 20.58 11.33
CA HIS A 356 38.68 21.68 12.12
C HIS A 356 40.20 21.62 12.19
N ILE A 357 40.81 22.76 12.51
CA ILE A 357 42.25 22.88 12.64
C ILE A 357 42.62 22.75 14.12
N ALA A 358 43.61 21.91 14.40
CA ALA A 358 44.16 21.70 15.74
C ALA A 358 45.68 21.87 15.75
N ALA A 359 46.22 22.40 16.83
CA ALA A 359 47.64 22.37 17.14
C ALA A 359 48.00 21.05 17.82
N VAL A 360 49.22 20.57 17.59
CA VAL A 360 49.78 19.43 18.33
C VAL A 360 50.72 19.96 19.41
N GLU A 361 50.28 19.93 20.66
CA GLU A 361 51.03 20.42 21.82
C GLU A 361 51.32 19.25 22.77
N ASN A 362 52.60 18.92 22.99
CA ASN A 362 53.03 17.77 23.83
C ASN A 362 52.36 16.43 23.49
N GLY A 363 51.95 16.24 22.22
CA GLY A 363 51.25 15.04 21.76
C GLY A 363 49.73 15.08 21.91
N GLU A 364 49.16 16.14 22.50
CA GLU A 364 47.72 16.36 22.58
C GLU A 364 47.23 17.33 21.47
N LEU A 365 46.04 17.04 20.94
CA LEU A 365 45.38 17.87 19.93
C LEU A 365 44.59 18.98 20.62
N VAL A 366 45.02 20.22 20.42
CA VAL A 366 44.33 21.40 20.96
C VAL A 366 43.69 22.17 19.82
N ARG A 367 42.37 22.28 19.87
CA ARG A 367 41.56 22.90 18.82
C ARG A 367 41.86 24.39 18.65
N LEU A 368 42.03 24.84 17.40
CA LEU A 368 42.33 26.24 17.03
C LEU A 368 41.19 26.96 16.29
N SER A 369 40.37 26.23 15.52
CA SER A 369 39.28 26.80 14.70
C SER A 369 37.89 26.31 15.12
N GLU A 370 36.86 26.96 14.57
CA GLU A 370 35.49 26.43 14.50
C GLU A 370 35.40 25.26 13.50
N ASP A 371 34.23 24.61 13.43
CA ASP A 371 33.99 23.52 12.49
C ASP A 371 33.69 24.13 11.11
N TYR A 372 34.43 23.69 10.10
CA TYR A 372 34.21 24.02 8.71
C TYR A 372 33.53 22.85 8.00
N PHE A 373 32.63 23.13 7.08
CA PHE A 373 31.88 22.11 6.36
C PHE A 373 32.59 21.66 5.08
N ILE A 374 32.49 20.38 4.76
CA ILE A 374 32.86 19.80 3.47
C ILE A 374 31.55 19.41 2.78
N GLU A 375 31.26 20.02 1.63
CA GLU A 375 30.12 19.72 0.76
C GLU A 375 30.67 19.16 -0.55
N ALA A 376 30.49 17.85 -0.77
CA ALA A 376 30.96 17.16 -1.97
C ALA A 376 29.80 17.03 -2.96
N ARG A 377 29.83 17.87 -4.00
CA ARG A 377 28.82 17.83 -5.07
C ARG A 377 29.13 16.68 -6.03
N LYS A 378 28.16 15.79 -6.20
CA LYS A 378 28.26 14.67 -7.14
C LYS A 378 27.99 15.15 -8.56
N ASP A 379 28.63 14.49 -9.51
CA ASP A 379 28.40 14.63 -10.95
C ASP A 379 26.99 14.15 -11.30
N GLU A 380 26.23 14.93 -12.07
CA GLU A 380 24.93 14.50 -12.57
C GLU A 380 25.10 13.89 -13.97
N PRO A 381 24.52 12.71 -14.27
CA PRO A 381 24.60 12.15 -15.61
C PRO A 381 24.01 13.11 -16.67
N PRO A 382 24.47 13.05 -17.93
CA PRO A 382 23.99 13.95 -18.96
C PRO A 382 22.52 13.66 -19.24
N THR A 383 21.82 14.65 -19.76
CA THR A 383 20.46 14.47 -20.29
C THR A 383 20.49 14.45 -21.81
N VAL A 384 19.77 13.52 -22.42
CA VAL A 384 19.65 13.41 -23.87
C VAL A 384 18.20 13.18 -24.27
N LYS A 385 17.73 13.87 -25.31
CA LYS A 385 16.37 13.75 -25.84
C LYS A 385 16.36 13.91 -27.35
N ILE A 386 15.49 13.14 -28.01
CA ILE A 386 15.17 13.34 -29.43
C ILE A 386 13.97 14.31 -29.47
N VAL A 387 14.19 15.53 -29.93
CA VAL A 387 13.19 16.61 -29.97
C VAL A 387 12.25 16.45 -31.16
N LYS A 388 12.77 15.98 -32.30
CA LYS A 388 11.99 15.67 -33.51
C LYS A 388 12.43 14.31 -34.05
N PRO A 389 11.51 13.38 -34.35
CA PRO A 389 10.05 13.49 -34.21
C PRO A 389 9.55 13.44 -32.74
N GLY A 390 10.37 13.00 -31.78
CA GLY A 390 10.04 12.93 -30.35
C GLY A 390 9.03 11.83 -29.96
N ARG A 391 8.61 11.02 -30.92
CA ARG A 391 7.71 9.88 -30.82
C ARG A 391 7.90 8.98 -32.03
N ASP A 392 7.24 7.83 -32.03
CA ASP A 392 7.14 6.99 -33.21
C ASP A 392 6.53 7.78 -34.38
N ALA A 393 7.15 7.65 -35.54
CA ALA A 393 6.78 8.37 -36.74
C ALA A 393 6.35 7.38 -37.82
N LYS A 394 5.35 7.76 -38.61
CA LYS A 394 4.92 7.02 -39.80
C LYS A 394 5.34 7.84 -41.01
N ALA A 395 6.10 7.25 -41.92
CA ALA A 395 6.69 7.93 -43.06
C ALA A 395 6.52 7.12 -44.35
N SER A 396 6.49 7.80 -45.49
CA SER A 396 6.52 7.15 -46.81
C SER A 396 7.94 6.63 -47.13
N PRO A 397 8.09 5.54 -47.92
CA PRO A 397 9.41 5.03 -48.34
C PRO A 397 10.35 6.06 -48.98
N ILE A 398 9.79 7.14 -49.55
CA ILE A 398 10.53 8.22 -50.25
C ILE A 398 10.57 9.52 -49.44
N GLU A 399 10.12 9.50 -48.18
CA GLU A 399 10.08 10.70 -47.34
C GLU A 399 11.44 10.96 -46.67
N GLU A 400 11.70 12.23 -46.34
CA GLU A 400 12.89 12.64 -45.59
C GLU A 400 12.53 12.87 -44.12
N VAL A 401 13.09 12.05 -43.23
CA VAL A 401 12.80 12.17 -41.79
C VAL A 401 13.90 12.95 -41.09
N GLY A 402 13.60 14.20 -40.75
CA GLY A 402 14.47 15.07 -39.97
C GLY A 402 14.48 14.70 -38.49
N ILE A 403 15.65 14.32 -37.98
CA ILE A 403 15.87 13.96 -36.59
C ILE A 403 16.68 15.04 -35.90
N THR A 404 16.19 15.51 -34.74
CA THR A 404 16.90 16.50 -33.93
C THR A 404 17.13 15.95 -32.54
N VAL A 405 18.39 15.94 -32.11
CA VAL A 405 18.85 15.47 -30.80
C VAL A 405 19.35 16.67 -30.00
N GLU A 406 18.94 16.76 -28.74
CA GLU A 406 19.45 17.74 -27.79
C GLU A 406 20.08 16.99 -26.61
N GLY A 407 21.31 17.37 -26.27
CA GLY A 407 22.01 16.91 -25.08
C GLY A 407 22.38 18.07 -24.16
N ASN A 408 22.24 17.89 -22.85
CA ASN A 408 22.66 18.85 -21.84
C ASN A 408 23.46 18.16 -20.73
N ASP A 409 24.47 18.86 -20.23
CA ASP A 409 25.40 18.41 -19.19
C ASP A 409 25.92 19.62 -18.39
N ASP A 410 26.28 19.42 -17.13
CA ASP A 410 26.76 20.46 -16.22
C ASP A 410 28.26 20.80 -16.43
N PHE A 411 29.10 19.80 -16.72
CA PHE A 411 30.53 19.95 -16.99
C PHE A 411 30.93 19.92 -18.47
N GLY A 412 30.02 19.45 -19.33
CA GLY A 412 30.15 19.49 -20.79
C GLY A 412 30.22 18.11 -21.43
N LEU A 413 29.49 17.97 -22.54
CA LEU A 413 29.39 16.73 -23.30
C LEU A 413 30.71 16.39 -24.02
N GLN A 414 31.15 15.14 -23.88
CA GLN A 414 32.27 14.57 -24.63
C GLN A 414 31.80 13.96 -25.95
N GLN A 415 30.59 13.39 -25.96
CA GLN A 415 30.00 12.74 -27.13
C GLN A 415 28.47 12.96 -27.13
N LEU A 416 27.92 13.25 -28.30
CA LEU A 416 26.49 13.22 -28.56
C LEU A 416 26.32 12.54 -29.92
N GLU A 417 25.63 11.41 -29.96
CA GLU A 417 25.46 10.61 -31.17
C GLU A 417 24.00 10.25 -31.38
N LEU A 418 23.60 10.24 -32.65
CA LEU A 418 22.38 9.60 -33.12
C LEU A 418 22.73 8.23 -33.67
N LYS A 419 22.06 7.20 -33.17
CA LYS A 419 22.18 5.84 -33.66
C LYS A 419 20.88 5.39 -34.27
N TYR A 420 20.98 4.77 -35.44
CA TYR A 420 19.82 4.21 -36.10
C TYR A 420 20.16 2.92 -36.83
N SER A 421 19.18 2.01 -36.89
CA SER A 421 19.28 0.75 -37.62
C SER A 421 18.03 0.57 -38.48
N VAL A 422 18.21 -0.07 -39.63
CA VAL A 422 17.13 -0.39 -40.56
C VAL A 422 16.87 -1.89 -40.48
N ASN A 423 15.64 -2.28 -40.15
CA ASN A 423 15.19 -3.67 -40.10
C ASN A 423 16.09 -4.62 -39.27
N GLY A 424 16.60 -4.16 -38.12
CA GLY A 424 17.51 -4.96 -37.28
C GLY A 424 18.89 -5.21 -37.90
N GLY A 425 19.31 -4.40 -38.88
CA GLY A 425 20.64 -4.43 -39.48
C GLY A 425 21.74 -3.80 -38.61
N PRO A 426 22.96 -3.62 -39.15
CA PRO A 426 24.04 -2.97 -38.42
C PRO A 426 23.70 -1.50 -38.12
N GLU A 427 23.93 -1.08 -36.88
CA GLU A 427 23.72 0.30 -36.45
C GLU A 427 24.65 1.27 -37.19
N LYS A 428 24.09 2.40 -37.64
CA LYS A 428 24.85 3.56 -38.10
C LYS A 428 24.88 4.59 -36.97
N SER A 429 26.05 5.20 -36.76
CA SER A 429 26.22 6.28 -35.78
C SER A 429 26.59 7.59 -36.46
N VAL A 430 25.91 8.67 -36.07
CA VAL A 430 26.12 10.03 -36.57
C VAL A 430 26.46 10.93 -35.38
N SER A 431 27.63 11.57 -35.43
CA SER A 431 28.03 12.55 -34.40
C SER A 431 27.16 13.79 -34.50
N MET A 432 26.49 14.11 -33.40
CA MET A 432 25.59 15.26 -33.20
C MET A 432 26.23 16.36 -32.33
N LEU A 433 27.48 16.17 -31.91
CA LEU A 433 28.21 17.11 -31.08
C LEU A 433 28.95 18.14 -31.94
N ASN A 434 28.62 19.42 -31.76
CA ASN A 434 29.27 20.51 -32.50
C ASN A 434 30.68 20.81 -31.97
N GLN A 435 30.86 20.79 -30.65
CA GLN A 435 32.13 21.06 -29.98
C GLN A 435 32.25 20.21 -28.71
N ARG A 436 33.41 19.57 -28.50
CA ARG A 436 33.69 18.83 -27.26
C ARG A 436 33.74 19.77 -26.04
N GLY A 437 33.09 19.37 -24.96
CA GLY A 437 32.96 20.17 -23.73
C GLY A 437 31.82 21.20 -23.79
N ALA A 438 30.94 21.15 -24.79
CA ALA A 438 29.75 21.99 -24.81
C ALA A 438 28.74 21.51 -23.75
N LYS A 439 28.29 22.41 -22.86
CA LYS A 439 27.27 22.13 -21.84
C LYS A 439 25.90 21.81 -22.44
N THR A 440 25.58 22.44 -23.56
CA THR A 440 24.37 22.17 -24.34
C THR A 440 24.77 22.00 -25.79
N SER A 441 24.26 20.96 -26.44
CA SER A 441 24.44 20.76 -27.88
C SER A 441 23.14 20.29 -28.51
N THR A 442 22.81 20.87 -29.65
CA THR A 442 21.70 20.43 -30.52
C THR A 442 22.27 20.06 -31.87
N GLY A 443 21.99 18.84 -32.31
CA GLY A 443 22.36 18.32 -33.62
C GLY A 443 21.13 17.88 -34.40
N SER A 444 21.15 18.11 -35.71
CA SER A 444 20.09 17.68 -36.63
C SER A 444 20.67 16.82 -37.75
N HIS A 445 19.99 15.74 -38.09
CA HIS A 445 20.34 14.86 -39.21
C HIS A 445 19.08 14.42 -39.92
N THR A 446 19.10 14.43 -41.25
CA THR A 446 18.00 13.95 -42.08
C THR A 446 18.31 12.55 -42.57
N ILE A 447 17.41 11.60 -42.29
CA ILE A 447 17.49 10.26 -42.86
C ILE A 447 16.68 10.27 -44.16
N TYR A 448 17.37 10.11 -45.28
CA TYR A 448 16.78 9.91 -46.60
C TYR A 448 16.29 8.47 -46.70
N LEU A 449 14.97 8.24 -46.63
CA LEU A 449 14.42 6.87 -46.64
C LEU A 449 14.59 6.18 -47.99
N GLU A 450 14.70 6.96 -49.08
CA GLU A 450 14.92 6.49 -50.45
C GLU A 450 16.21 5.67 -50.61
N ASP A 451 17.26 6.02 -49.88
CA ASP A 451 18.57 5.35 -49.95
C ASP A 451 18.50 3.88 -49.51
N TYR A 452 17.49 3.53 -48.70
CA TYR A 452 17.33 2.20 -48.12
C TYR A 452 16.36 1.32 -48.91
N LYS A 453 15.75 1.85 -49.98
CA LYS A 453 14.76 1.14 -50.82
C LYS A 453 13.68 0.46 -49.97
N LEU A 454 13.15 1.21 -48.99
CA LEU A 454 12.20 0.68 -48.02
C LEU A 454 10.89 0.26 -48.70
N THR A 455 10.27 -0.75 -48.14
CA THR A 455 8.93 -1.21 -48.51
C THR A 455 7.96 -1.00 -47.36
N PRO A 456 6.65 -0.86 -47.62
CA PRO A 456 5.65 -0.80 -46.55
C PRO A 456 5.80 -1.95 -45.55
N GLY A 457 5.90 -1.62 -44.27
CA GLY A 457 6.19 -2.57 -43.18
C GLY A 457 7.66 -2.61 -42.73
N ASP A 458 8.58 -1.95 -43.44
CA ASP A 458 9.95 -1.77 -42.97
C ASP A 458 10.04 -0.71 -41.88
N ILE A 459 10.98 -0.89 -40.96
CA ILE A 459 11.18 -0.02 -39.80
C ILE A 459 12.60 0.52 -39.72
N ILE A 460 12.72 1.76 -39.26
CA ILE A 460 13.97 2.32 -38.77
C ILE A 460 13.85 2.55 -37.27
N THR A 461 14.73 1.91 -36.50
CA THR A 461 14.85 2.16 -35.06
C THR A 461 15.87 3.25 -34.82
N VAL A 462 15.54 4.19 -33.95
CA VAL A 462 16.37 5.36 -33.67
C VAL A 462 16.48 5.60 -32.18
N TYR A 463 17.69 5.86 -31.70
CA TYR A 463 17.95 6.35 -30.35
C TYR A 463 19.18 7.26 -30.35
N ALA A 464 19.31 8.10 -29.33
CA ALA A 464 20.48 8.95 -29.17
C ALA A 464 21.27 8.57 -27.92
N THR A 465 22.57 8.84 -27.94
CA THR A 465 23.47 8.61 -26.80
C THR A 465 24.23 9.89 -26.47
N ALA A 466 24.28 10.25 -25.20
CA ALA A 466 25.14 11.31 -24.70
C ALA A 466 26.16 10.72 -23.71
N ARG A 467 27.35 11.30 -23.71
CA ARG A 467 28.45 10.89 -22.84
C ARG A 467 29.16 12.14 -22.32
N ASP A 468 29.35 12.20 -21.01
CA ASP A 468 30.23 13.16 -20.35
C ASP A 468 31.60 12.49 -20.07
N ALA A 469 32.34 12.94 -19.05
CA ALA A 469 33.59 12.31 -18.65
C ALA A 469 33.45 10.97 -17.91
N MET A 470 32.37 10.76 -17.14
CA MET A 470 32.17 9.66 -16.20
C MET A 470 30.99 8.74 -16.57
N HIS A 471 29.92 9.29 -17.11
CA HIS A 471 28.64 8.66 -17.39
C HIS A 471 28.32 8.64 -18.90
N SER A 472 27.47 7.68 -19.26
CA SER A 472 26.88 7.58 -20.59
C SER A 472 25.41 7.24 -20.45
N VAL A 473 24.57 7.99 -21.16
CA VAL A 473 23.12 7.83 -21.17
C VAL A 473 22.61 7.59 -22.58
N LYS A 474 21.49 6.89 -22.67
CA LYS A 474 20.78 6.63 -23.94
C LYS A 474 19.35 7.11 -23.84
N THR A 475 18.75 7.54 -24.95
CA THR A 475 17.31 7.80 -25.01
C THR A 475 16.52 6.50 -25.02
N ASP A 476 15.20 6.63 -24.94
CA ASP A 476 14.31 5.56 -25.40
C ASP A 476 14.45 5.40 -26.92
N MET A 477 14.05 4.25 -27.41
CA MET A 477 14.09 3.92 -28.83
C MET A 477 12.75 4.29 -29.47
N TYR A 478 12.84 4.98 -30.60
CA TYR A 478 11.69 5.36 -31.42
C TYR A 478 11.68 4.56 -32.72
N PHE A 479 10.47 4.31 -33.22
CA PHE A 479 10.24 3.59 -34.46
C PHE A 479 9.77 4.55 -35.55
N ILE A 480 10.45 4.52 -36.70
CA ILE A 480 9.99 5.14 -37.93
C ILE A 480 9.44 4.02 -38.81
N GLU A 481 8.12 3.95 -38.93
CA GLU A 481 7.41 2.93 -39.69
C GLU A 481 7.17 3.39 -41.13
N THR A 482 7.53 2.54 -42.08
CA THR A 482 7.29 2.79 -43.49
C THR A 482 5.86 2.39 -43.86
N GLN A 483 5.06 3.35 -44.30
CA GLN A 483 3.66 3.14 -44.71
C GLN A 483 3.48 3.35 -46.21
N PRO A 484 2.49 2.69 -46.86
CA PRO A 484 2.23 2.92 -48.27
C PRO A 484 1.82 4.38 -48.50
N PHE A 485 2.32 4.98 -49.59
CA PHE A 485 2.03 6.37 -49.98
C PHE A 485 0.55 6.56 -50.35
N GLU A 486 -0.03 5.56 -51.03
CA GLU A 486 -1.43 5.57 -51.41
C GLU A 486 -2.30 5.08 -50.23
N ARG A 487 -3.15 5.97 -49.72
CA ARG A 487 -4.26 5.56 -48.84
C ARG A 487 -5.39 5.07 -49.73
N GLU A 488 -5.53 3.76 -49.85
CA GLU A 488 -6.67 3.16 -50.52
C GLU A 488 -7.92 3.39 -49.67
N TYR A 489 -8.75 4.35 -50.07
CA TYR A 489 -10.04 4.59 -49.44
C TYR A 489 -11.07 3.62 -50.01
N SER A 490 -11.55 2.66 -49.21
CA SER A 490 -12.74 1.89 -49.60
C SER A 490 -13.98 2.76 -49.45
N GLN A 491 -14.68 3.04 -50.56
CA GLN A 491 -15.94 3.78 -50.54
C GLN A 491 -17.05 2.87 -50.00
N SER A 492 -17.19 2.75 -48.67
CA SER A 492 -18.40 2.18 -48.09
C SER A 492 -19.56 3.12 -48.43
N GLN A 493 -20.47 2.69 -49.31
CA GLN A 493 -21.57 3.50 -49.81
C GLN A 493 -22.34 4.19 -48.69
N GLN A 494 -22.28 5.53 -48.72
CA GLN A 494 -23.38 6.47 -48.61
C GLN A 494 -24.75 5.85 -48.22
N ALA A 495 -24.91 5.49 -46.95
CA ALA A 495 -26.19 5.34 -46.29
C ALA A 495 -26.07 5.83 -44.84
N GLY A 496 -26.53 7.05 -44.60
CA GLY A 496 -27.01 7.52 -43.30
C GLY A 496 -26.02 7.51 -42.11
N GLY A 497 -25.24 8.59 -41.99
CA GLY A 497 -24.99 9.31 -40.74
C GLY A 497 -24.55 8.55 -39.48
N GLY A 498 -23.27 8.70 -39.15
CA GLY A 498 -22.81 8.91 -37.76
C GLY A 498 -22.15 7.71 -37.08
N GLY A 499 -20.81 7.76 -36.99
CA GLY A 499 -20.02 6.92 -36.08
C GLY A 499 -18.76 6.36 -36.73
N GLY A 500 -17.77 7.21 -36.99
CA GLY A 500 -16.42 6.75 -37.27
C GLY A 500 -15.78 6.25 -35.98
N GLY A 501 -15.54 4.95 -35.89
CA GLY A 501 -14.91 4.30 -34.74
C GLY A 501 -14.76 2.81 -35.02
N GLY A 502 -13.75 2.44 -35.80
CA GLY A 502 -13.50 1.04 -36.15
C GLY A 502 -12.09 0.80 -36.69
N GLN A 503 -11.11 1.56 -36.21
CA GLN A 503 -9.73 1.48 -36.72
C GLN A 503 -8.67 1.40 -35.61
N GLN A 504 -9.07 0.98 -34.40
CA GLN A 504 -8.16 0.89 -33.24
C GLN A 504 -7.87 -0.54 -32.76
N ASP A 505 -8.61 -1.57 -33.18
CA ASP A 505 -8.38 -2.97 -32.76
C ASP A 505 -7.39 -3.74 -33.65
N ASP A 506 -6.82 -3.08 -34.66
CA ASP A 506 -6.18 -3.72 -35.81
C ASP A 506 -4.65 -3.96 -35.71
N ASP A 507 -3.99 -3.39 -34.68
CA ASP A 507 -2.53 -3.32 -34.52
C ASP A 507 -2.02 -4.01 -33.22
N GLU A 508 -2.79 -4.97 -32.65
CA GLU A 508 -2.50 -5.50 -31.30
C GLU A 508 -1.19 -6.29 -31.22
N ILE A 509 -0.85 -7.08 -32.25
CA ILE A 509 0.38 -7.89 -32.29
C ILE A 509 1.62 -7.01 -32.48
N SER A 510 1.60 -6.05 -33.41
CA SER A 510 2.74 -5.13 -33.61
C SER A 510 2.95 -4.21 -32.41
N SER A 511 1.87 -3.79 -31.75
CA SER A 511 1.93 -3.01 -30.50
C SER A 511 2.59 -3.81 -29.37
N ARG A 512 2.15 -5.06 -29.13
CA ARG A 512 2.80 -5.96 -28.15
C ARG A 512 4.27 -6.19 -28.48
N GLN A 513 4.62 -6.38 -29.75
CA GLN A 513 6.02 -6.56 -30.16
C GLN A 513 6.87 -5.31 -29.90
N LYS A 514 6.36 -4.11 -30.15
CA LYS A 514 7.07 -2.85 -29.80
C LYS A 514 7.26 -2.71 -28.30
N GLU A 515 6.28 -3.12 -27.49
CA GLU A 515 6.40 -3.10 -26.03
C GLU A 515 7.49 -4.05 -25.55
N ILE A 516 7.62 -5.24 -26.14
CA ILE A 516 8.69 -6.18 -25.82
C ILE A 516 10.05 -5.58 -26.21
N ILE A 517 10.18 -5.01 -27.41
CA ILE A 517 11.41 -4.33 -27.84
C ILE A 517 11.78 -3.19 -26.88
N ALA A 518 10.80 -2.37 -26.48
CA ALA A 518 11.03 -1.28 -25.54
C ALA A 518 11.47 -1.79 -24.15
N ALA A 519 10.90 -2.91 -23.69
CA ALA A 519 11.31 -3.54 -22.44
C ALA A 519 12.73 -4.12 -22.52
N THR A 520 13.04 -4.86 -23.59
CA THR A 520 14.39 -5.39 -23.86
C THR A 520 15.42 -4.26 -23.95
N TRP A 521 15.07 -3.15 -24.60
CA TRP A 521 15.91 -1.94 -24.67
C TRP A 521 16.15 -1.31 -23.30
N ASN A 522 15.11 -1.22 -22.47
CA ASN A 522 15.25 -0.67 -21.12
C ASN A 522 16.19 -1.51 -20.24
N GLU A 523 16.13 -2.84 -20.36
CA GLU A 523 17.10 -3.72 -19.70
C GLU A 523 18.53 -3.51 -20.22
N GLN A 524 18.70 -3.31 -21.53
CA GLN A 524 20.00 -3.02 -22.11
C GLN A 524 20.53 -1.61 -21.74
N LYS A 525 19.65 -0.63 -21.58
CA LYS A 525 19.95 0.79 -21.30
C LYS A 525 20.36 1.01 -19.86
N ASN A 526 19.68 0.39 -18.90
CA ASN A 526 19.84 0.68 -17.46
C ASN A 526 21.07 0.04 -16.80
N GLY A 527 21.90 -0.68 -17.55
CA GLY A 527 23.12 -1.33 -17.04
C GLY A 527 22.85 -2.60 -16.24
N PRO A 528 23.90 -3.29 -15.74
CA PRO A 528 23.75 -4.57 -15.06
C PRO A 528 23.03 -4.41 -13.71
N LYS A 529 21.77 -4.88 -13.64
CA LYS A 529 21.05 -5.10 -12.38
C LYS A 529 21.65 -6.26 -11.59
N GLY A 530 21.15 -6.49 -10.37
CA GLY A 530 21.50 -7.69 -9.61
C GLY A 530 21.23 -8.96 -10.43
N ALA A 531 22.15 -9.93 -10.39
CA ALA A 531 22.12 -11.12 -11.27
C ALA A 531 20.81 -11.94 -11.20
N LYS A 532 20.12 -11.90 -10.05
CA LYS A 532 18.80 -12.55 -9.88
C LYS A 532 17.68 -11.81 -10.59
N GLU A 533 17.63 -10.49 -10.46
CA GLU A 533 16.61 -9.65 -11.11
C GLU A 533 16.73 -9.72 -12.62
N ALA A 534 17.96 -9.61 -13.15
CA ALA A 534 18.22 -9.76 -14.58
C ALA A 534 17.78 -11.14 -15.12
N ALA A 535 17.89 -12.20 -14.33
CA ALA A 535 17.44 -13.54 -14.72
C ALA A 535 15.91 -13.69 -14.72
N GLU A 536 15.22 -13.06 -13.78
CA GLU A 536 13.76 -13.05 -13.72
C GLU A 536 13.16 -12.24 -14.88
N ASP A 537 13.69 -11.03 -15.12
CA ASP A 537 13.27 -10.16 -16.23
C ASP A 537 13.49 -10.85 -17.58
N ALA A 538 14.65 -11.51 -17.75
CA ALA A 538 14.99 -12.29 -18.93
C ALA A 538 14.02 -13.44 -19.18
N ARG A 539 13.66 -14.18 -18.13
CA ARG A 539 12.72 -15.29 -18.23
C ARG A 539 11.31 -14.79 -18.59
N PHE A 540 10.87 -13.70 -17.99
CA PHE A 540 9.57 -13.11 -18.29
C PHE A 540 9.49 -12.63 -19.74
N LEU A 541 10.47 -11.83 -20.19
CA LEU A 541 10.50 -11.33 -21.56
C LEU A 541 10.61 -12.47 -22.58
N ALA A 542 11.40 -13.51 -22.29
CA ALA A 542 11.45 -14.69 -23.13
C ALA A 542 10.12 -15.45 -23.22
N GLU A 543 9.38 -15.56 -22.11
CA GLU A 543 8.06 -16.20 -22.10
C GLU A 543 7.04 -15.38 -22.88
N THR A 544 7.02 -14.05 -22.70
CA THR A 544 6.12 -13.14 -23.42
C THR A 544 6.42 -13.13 -24.92
N GLN A 545 7.69 -13.02 -25.31
CA GLN A 545 8.13 -13.11 -26.71
C GLN A 545 7.79 -14.47 -27.31
N GLY A 546 7.97 -15.55 -26.54
CA GLY A 546 7.61 -16.92 -26.96
C GLY A 546 6.10 -17.10 -27.19
N LYS A 547 5.25 -16.54 -26.31
CA LYS A 547 3.79 -16.57 -26.46
C LYS A 547 3.35 -15.77 -27.69
N LEU A 548 3.88 -14.57 -27.90
CA LEU A 548 3.56 -13.75 -29.07
C LEU A 548 3.98 -14.44 -30.38
N GLY A 549 5.14 -15.14 -30.36
CA GLY A 549 5.58 -15.98 -31.47
C GLY A 549 4.64 -17.16 -31.73
N GLN A 550 4.13 -17.82 -30.68
CA GLN A 550 3.14 -18.89 -30.81
C GLN A 550 1.82 -18.38 -31.41
N GLN A 551 1.34 -17.21 -30.98
CA GLN A 551 0.15 -16.55 -31.53
C GLN A 551 0.33 -16.22 -33.02
N SER A 552 1.49 -15.68 -33.39
CA SER A 552 1.80 -15.36 -34.78
C SER A 552 1.84 -16.63 -35.65
N ARG A 553 2.37 -17.72 -35.10
CA ARG A 553 2.43 -19.03 -35.78
C ARG A 553 1.07 -19.69 -35.94
N SER A 554 0.24 -19.71 -34.90
CA SER A 554 -1.10 -20.30 -34.96
C SER A 554 -1.98 -19.56 -35.95
N LEU A 555 -1.84 -18.24 -36.06
CA LEU A 555 -2.52 -17.44 -37.07
C LEU A 555 -2.07 -17.80 -38.50
N ALA A 556 -0.77 -17.95 -38.71
CA ALA A 556 -0.21 -18.40 -40.00
C ALA A 556 -0.69 -19.82 -40.38
N ASP A 557 -0.67 -20.76 -39.42
CA ASP A 557 -1.08 -22.15 -39.63
C ASP A 557 -2.58 -22.26 -39.93
N ARG A 558 -3.43 -21.50 -39.23
CA ARG A 558 -4.86 -21.42 -39.52
C ARG A 558 -5.12 -20.91 -40.94
N MET A 559 -4.41 -19.85 -41.36
CA MET A 559 -4.54 -19.31 -42.71
C MET A 559 -4.14 -20.32 -43.80
N LYS A 560 -3.07 -21.10 -43.56
CA LYS A 560 -2.66 -22.21 -44.44
C LYS A 560 -3.67 -23.36 -44.46
N SER A 561 -4.19 -23.75 -43.28
CA SER A 561 -5.10 -24.90 -43.14
C SER A 561 -6.43 -24.72 -43.87
N ARG A 562 -6.91 -23.47 -44.01
CA ARG A 562 -8.17 -23.16 -44.70
C ARG A 562 -8.03 -23.12 -46.23
N GLN A 563 -6.90 -23.56 -46.80
CA GLN A 563 -6.61 -23.53 -48.25
C GLN A 563 -6.77 -22.14 -48.89
N LEU A 564 -6.82 -21.06 -48.09
CA LEU A 564 -6.87 -19.68 -48.56
C LEU A 564 -5.60 -19.29 -49.33
N THR A 565 -4.48 -19.92 -48.98
CA THR A 565 -3.20 -19.81 -49.68
C THR A 565 -3.20 -20.43 -51.08
N GLY A 566 -4.15 -21.30 -51.44
CA GLY A 566 -4.20 -21.89 -52.78
C GLY A 566 -4.78 -20.96 -53.86
N SER A 567 -5.40 -19.84 -53.45
CA SER A 567 -6.29 -19.07 -54.33
C SER A 567 -5.82 -17.65 -54.66
N ASN A 568 -5.02 -17.02 -53.78
CA ASN A 568 -4.56 -15.63 -53.92
C ASN A 568 -3.16 -15.45 -53.30
N GLN A 569 -2.29 -14.68 -53.97
CA GLN A 569 -0.88 -14.49 -53.61
C GLN A 569 -0.71 -13.73 -52.28
N GLU A 570 -1.65 -12.85 -51.95
CA GLU A 570 -1.64 -12.01 -50.75
C GLU A 570 -1.84 -12.83 -49.46
N PHE A 571 -2.63 -13.90 -49.49
CA PHE A 571 -2.75 -14.80 -48.33
C PHE A 571 -1.49 -15.62 -48.11
N GLN A 572 -0.77 -15.96 -49.19
CA GLN A 572 0.52 -16.64 -49.08
C GLN A 572 1.57 -15.73 -48.45
N SER A 573 1.67 -14.47 -48.90
CA SER A 573 2.62 -13.52 -48.32
C SER A 573 2.31 -13.21 -46.86
N PHE A 574 1.04 -13.02 -46.50
CA PHE A 574 0.64 -12.85 -45.10
C PHE A 574 1.09 -14.03 -44.22
N ALA A 575 0.79 -15.27 -44.63
CA ALA A 575 1.14 -16.45 -43.85
C ALA A 575 2.67 -16.67 -43.77
N GLN A 576 3.41 -16.30 -44.81
CA GLN A 576 4.88 -16.34 -44.82
C GLN A 576 5.48 -15.31 -43.87
N ASP A 577 4.99 -14.07 -43.89
CA ASP A 577 5.47 -13.01 -43.00
C ASP A 577 5.14 -13.34 -41.53
N MET A 578 3.94 -13.82 -41.22
CA MET A 578 3.60 -14.22 -39.85
C MET A 578 4.43 -15.43 -39.34
N GLU A 579 4.77 -16.38 -40.22
CA GLU A 579 5.68 -17.48 -39.88
C GLU A 579 7.13 -17.00 -39.67
N ALA A 580 7.62 -16.11 -40.53
CA ALA A 580 8.95 -15.50 -40.38
C ALA A 580 9.03 -14.67 -39.09
N ALA A 581 7.99 -13.90 -38.77
CA ALA A 581 7.87 -13.21 -37.49
C ALA A 581 7.99 -14.19 -36.32
N ALA A 582 7.22 -15.28 -36.32
CA ALA A 582 7.28 -16.28 -35.25
C ALA A 582 8.67 -16.93 -35.09
N GLN A 583 9.40 -17.16 -36.18
CA GLN A 583 10.76 -17.71 -36.15
C GLN A 583 11.76 -16.72 -35.53
N GLU A 584 11.70 -15.46 -35.92
CA GLU A 584 12.53 -14.38 -35.35
C GLU A 584 12.19 -14.16 -33.86
N MET A 585 10.92 -14.19 -33.48
CA MET A 585 10.49 -14.13 -32.08
C MET A 585 11.01 -15.32 -31.25
N GLY A 586 11.01 -16.52 -31.82
CA GLY A 586 11.58 -17.70 -31.16
C GLY A 586 13.08 -17.54 -30.88
N THR A 587 13.82 -17.02 -31.85
CA THR A 587 15.27 -16.77 -31.73
C THR A 587 15.57 -15.65 -30.72
N ALA A 588 14.74 -14.60 -30.71
CA ALA A 588 14.77 -13.55 -29.70
C ALA A 588 14.52 -14.13 -28.31
N ALA A 589 13.47 -14.94 -28.13
CA ALA A 589 13.12 -15.56 -26.86
C ALA A 589 14.25 -16.45 -26.32
N ASP A 590 14.94 -17.20 -27.16
CA ASP A 590 16.08 -18.02 -26.74
C ASP A 590 17.30 -17.16 -26.35
N SER A 591 17.53 -16.05 -27.04
CA SER A 591 18.58 -15.07 -26.67
C SER A 591 18.26 -14.38 -25.35
N LEU A 592 16.99 -14.02 -25.11
CA LEU A 592 16.50 -13.46 -23.86
C LEU A 592 16.67 -14.43 -22.69
N LYS A 593 16.36 -15.73 -22.86
CA LYS A 593 16.63 -16.75 -21.81
C LYS A 593 18.10 -16.78 -21.37
N GLY A 594 19.01 -16.50 -22.31
CA GLY A 594 20.45 -16.41 -22.06
C GLY A 594 20.93 -15.05 -21.53
N GLN A 595 20.03 -14.12 -21.20
CA GLN A 595 20.33 -12.72 -20.81
C GLN A 595 21.12 -11.95 -21.89
N LYS A 596 21.00 -12.34 -23.16
CA LYS A 596 21.69 -11.72 -24.28
C LYS A 596 20.82 -10.65 -24.94
N TRP A 597 20.57 -9.57 -24.21
CA TRP A 597 19.70 -8.46 -24.65
C TRP A 597 20.11 -7.89 -26.01
N GLY A 598 21.42 -7.69 -26.22
CA GLY A 598 21.95 -7.16 -27.48
C GLY A 598 21.78 -8.10 -28.68
N ASP A 599 21.80 -9.42 -28.45
CA ASP A 599 21.60 -10.41 -29.52
C ASP A 599 20.11 -10.62 -29.82
N ALA A 600 19.23 -10.47 -28.81
CA ALA A 600 17.79 -10.57 -28.98
C ALA A 600 17.21 -9.41 -29.81
N MET A 601 17.68 -8.18 -29.56
CA MET A 601 17.19 -6.93 -30.15
C MET A 601 17.05 -6.96 -31.69
N PRO A 602 18.06 -7.37 -32.48
CA PRO A 602 17.94 -7.49 -33.94
C PRO A 602 16.82 -8.45 -34.38
N HIS A 603 16.63 -9.57 -33.67
CA HIS A 603 15.60 -10.56 -33.96
C HIS A 603 14.20 -10.01 -33.61
N GLU A 604 14.07 -9.30 -32.49
CA GLU A 604 12.80 -8.63 -32.14
C GLU A 604 12.42 -7.55 -33.16
N GLN A 605 13.38 -6.76 -33.66
CA GLN A 605 13.14 -5.76 -34.70
C GLN A 605 12.72 -6.39 -36.04
N LYS A 606 13.36 -7.50 -36.44
CA LYS A 606 12.95 -8.26 -37.64
C LYS A 606 11.57 -8.89 -37.48
N ALA A 607 11.25 -9.41 -36.30
CA ALA A 607 9.91 -9.91 -36.02
C ALA A 607 8.86 -8.80 -36.19
N LEU A 608 9.12 -7.60 -35.67
CA LEU A 608 8.24 -6.45 -35.85
C LEU A 608 8.09 -6.06 -37.33
N GLN A 609 9.17 -6.03 -38.09
CA GLN A 609 9.14 -5.79 -39.53
C GLN A 609 8.19 -6.77 -40.25
N HIS A 610 8.32 -8.07 -39.98
CA HIS A 610 7.46 -9.09 -40.58
C HIS A 610 5.99 -8.92 -40.18
N ILE A 611 5.70 -8.60 -38.92
CA ILE A 611 4.31 -8.32 -38.49
C ILE A 611 3.75 -7.12 -39.25
N LEU A 612 4.51 -6.02 -39.37
CA LEU A 612 4.04 -4.82 -40.05
C LEU A 612 3.83 -5.05 -41.56
N ARG A 613 4.65 -5.90 -42.20
CA ARG A 613 4.43 -6.35 -43.58
C ARG A 613 3.17 -7.21 -43.71
N ALA A 614 2.94 -8.11 -42.75
CA ALA A 614 1.71 -8.89 -42.69
C ALA A 614 0.48 -7.98 -42.51
N GLU A 615 0.54 -6.97 -41.63
CA GLU A 615 -0.53 -5.99 -41.45
C GLU A 615 -0.77 -5.14 -42.70
N ALA A 616 0.29 -4.75 -43.43
CA ALA A 616 0.16 -4.07 -44.72
C ALA A 616 -0.54 -4.96 -45.75
N THR A 617 -0.16 -6.24 -45.83
CA THR A 617 -0.80 -7.24 -46.70
C THR A 617 -2.25 -7.49 -46.29
N ARG A 618 -2.55 -7.54 -44.99
CA ARG A 618 -3.93 -7.68 -44.46
C ARG A 618 -4.82 -6.54 -44.91
N ARG A 619 -4.32 -5.29 -44.84
CA ARG A 619 -5.03 -4.12 -45.35
C ARG A 619 -5.32 -4.22 -46.85
N GLN A 620 -4.36 -4.70 -47.64
CA GLN A 620 -4.58 -4.95 -49.07
C GLN A 620 -5.64 -6.03 -49.32
N ILE A 621 -5.62 -7.13 -48.55
CA ILE A 621 -6.66 -8.15 -48.60
C ILE A 621 -8.03 -7.51 -48.28
N GLN A 622 -8.15 -6.74 -47.20
CA GLN A 622 -9.40 -6.07 -46.84
C GLN A 622 -9.90 -5.14 -47.96
N VAL A 623 -9.03 -4.35 -48.58
CA VAL A 623 -9.41 -3.46 -49.69
C VAL A 623 -9.81 -4.25 -50.94
N ALA A 624 -9.01 -5.24 -51.35
CA ALA A 624 -9.26 -6.05 -52.55
C ALA A 624 -10.56 -6.86 -52.47
N PHE A 625 -10.92 -7.35 -51.28
CA PHE A 625 -12.16 -8.07 -51.03
C PHE A 625 -13.35 -7.14 -50.73
N GLY A 626 -13.11 -5.95 -50.16
CA GLY A 626 -14.13 -4.92 -49.93
C GLY A 626 -14.67 -4.28 -51.22
N GLN A 627 -13.85 -4.20 -52.27
CA GLN A 627 -14.24 -3.60 -53.56
C GLN A 627 -15.04 -4.56 -54.48
N ARG A 628 -15.04 -5.88 -54.21
CA ARG A 628 -15.75 -6.89 -55.02
C ARG A 628 -17.21 -7.12 -54.63
N GLY A 629 -17.72 -6.44 -53.60
CA GLY A 629 -19.09 -6.59 -53.08
C GLY A 629 -20.14 -5.75 -53.81
N GLY A 630 -20.18 -5.79 -55.14
CA GLY A 630 -21.06 -4.95 -55.96
C GLY A 630 -21.70 -5.70 -57.12
N GLY A 631 -22.40 -6.80 -56.84
CA GLY A 631 -23.27 -7.47 -57.83
C GLY A 631 -23.20 -8.99 -57.79
N GLY A 632 -24.36 -9.63 -57.53
CA GLY A 632 -24.56 -11.07 -57.71
C GLY A 632 -24.25 -11.92 -56.48
N GLY A 633 -25.22 -12.72 -56.05
CA GLY A 633 -25.11 -13.57 -54.86
C GLY A 633 -23.96 -14.58 -54.93
N GLY A 634 -23.27 -14.76 -53.81
CA GLY A 634 -22.38 -15.92 -53.58
C GLY A 634 -21.00 -15.66 -52.93
N GLY A 635 -20.55 -14.42 -52.72
CA GLY A 635 -19.15 -14.15 -52.37
C GLY A 635 -18.83 -13.54 -50.99
N GLY A 636 -19.81 -13.26 -50.14
CA GLY A 636 -19.63 -12.41 -48.93
C GLY A 636 -19.14 -13.10 -47.64
N GLY A 637 -18.84 -14.40 -47.64
CA GLY A 637 -18.44 -15.13 -46.43
C GLY A 637 -17.00 -14.92 -45.99
N MET A 638 -16.07 -14.72 -46.94
CA MET A 638 -14.63 -14.84 -46.69
C MET A 638 -14.01 -13.66 -45.94
N SER A 639 -14.50 -12.42 -46.14
CA SER A 639 -14.01 -11.24 -45.38
C SER A 639 -14.47 -11.29 -43.92
N ARG A 640 -15.72 -11.68 -43.66
CA ARG A 640 -16.23 -11.86 -42.29
C ARG A 640 -15.58 -13.04 -41.59
N ASP A 641 -15.24 -14.11 -42.31
CA ASP A 641 -14.51 -15.25 -41.75
C ASP A 641 -13.06 -14.93 -41.40
N LEU A 642 -12.45 -13.91 -42.04
CA LEU A 642 -11.12 -13.39 -41.69
C LEU A 642 -11.20 -12.52 -40.44
N ASP A 643 -12.12 -11.57 -40.39
CA ASP A 643 -12.30 -10.72 -39.20
C ASP A 643 -12.65 -11.61 -37.99
N ASN A 644 -13.56 -12.58 -38.14
CA ASN A 644 -13.87 -13.57 -37.10
C ASN A 644 -12.66 -14.44 -36.69
N LEU A 645 -11.67 -14.67 -37.57
CA LEU A 645 -10.47 -15.45 -37.27
C LEU A 645 -9.51 -14.68 -36.36
N PHE A 646 -9.26 -13.42 -36.72
CA PHE A 646 -8.43 -12.52 -35.94
C PHE A 646 -9.11 -12.21 -34.60
N ASP A 647 -10.41 -11.92 -34.64
CA ASP A 647 -11.23 -11.71 -33.46
C ASP A 647 -11.17 -12.94 -32.56
N LEU A 648 -11.45 -14.17 -33.01
CA LEU A 648 -11.43 -15.37 -32.12
C LEU A 648 -10.10 -15.59 -31.39
N GLU A 649 -8.98 -15.27 -32.04
CA GLU A 649 -7.63 -15.47 -31.50
C GLU A 649 -7.25 -14.38 -30.49
N LEU A 650 -7.78 -13.17 -30.65
CA LEU A 650 -7.67 -12.06 -29.70
C LEU A 650 -8.75 -12.13 -28.59
N ASP A 651 -9.93 -12.67 -28.90
CA ASP A 651 -11.13 -12.75 -28.04
C ASP A 651 -11.12 -13.93 -27.08
N THR A 652 -10.23 -14.91 -27.24
CA THR A 652 -10.12 -16.00 -26.26
C THR A 652 -9.74 -15.50 -24.86
N GLU A 653 -9.21 -14.28 -24.74
CA GLU A 653 -9.05 -13.57 -23.47
C GLU A 653 -10.17 -12.55 -23.16
N LYS A 654 -10.87 -11.98 -24.18
CA LYS A 654 -11.96 -10.99 -23.99
C LYS A 654 -13.35 -11.62 -23.75
N ASN A 655 -13.60 -12.86 -24.15
CA ASN A 655 -14.93 -13.50 -24.09
C ASN A 655 -15.36 -14.02 -22.71
N GLN A 656 -15.44 -13.14 -21.71
CA GLN A 656 -16.33 -13.38 -20.56
C GLN A 656 -17.43 -12.33 -20.39
N TYR A 657 -17.37 -11.21 -21.12
CA TYR A 657 -18.32 -10.13 -20.94
C TYR A 657 -18.47 -9.33 -22.22
N GLU A 658 -19.26 -9.80 -23.18
CA GLU A 658 -19.99 -8.91 -24.11
C GLU A 658 -20.85 -9.74 -25.07
N THR A 659 -22.06 -10.08 -24.63
CA THR A 659 -23.16 -10.34 -25.56
C THR A 659 -24.33 -9.45 -25.18
N GLY A 660 -24.61 -8.45 -26.00
CA GLY A 660 -25.88 -7.73 -25.95
C GLY A 660 -25.86 -6.30 -26.49
N GLN A 661 -26.60 -6.13 -27.59
CA GLN A 661 -27.43 -4.97 -27.95
C GLN A 661 -26.88 -3.82 -28.80
N GLN A 662 -27.75 -3.48 -29.76
CA GLN A 662 -27.64 -2.41 -30.74
C GLN A 662 -28.85 -1.51 -30.48
N GLN A 663 -28.65 -0.31 -29.92
CA GLN A 663 -29.75 0.60 -29.54
C GLN A 663 -29.43 2.09 -29.74
N SER A 664 -30.49 2.90 -29.69
CA SER A 664 -30.60 4.27 -30.25
C SER A 664 -29.76 5.32 -29.50
N GLY A 665 -29.52 6.49 -30.10
CA GLY A 665 -28.53 7.49 -29.66
C GLY A 665 -28.65 8.10 -28.25
N SER A 666 -29.74 7.86 -27.50
CA SER A 666 -29.83 8.17 -26.06
C SER A 666 -29.33 7.02 -25.17
N ASP A 667 -29.51 5.77 -25.61
CA ASP A 667 -28.99 4.57 -24.93
C ASP A 667 -27.46 4.49 -25.04
N LYS A 668 -26.87 4.96 -26.16
CA LYS A 668 -25.40 4.95 -26.35
C LYS A 668 -24.62 5.67 -25.25
N ARG A 669 -25.10 6.83 -24.77
CA ARG A 669 -24.43 7.56 -23.68
C ARG A 669 -24.56 6.83 -22.34
N GLN A 670 -25.68 6.14 -22.16
CA GLN A 670 -25.97 5.38 -20.96
C GLN A 670 -25.11 4.10 -20.92
N ASP A 671 -24.99 3.42 -22.06
CA ASP A 671 -24.08 2.30 -22.27
C ASP A 671 -22.61 2.71 -22.09
N GLU A 672 -22.21 3.89 -22.58
CA GLU A 672 -20.85 4.41 -22.39
C GLU A 672 -20.54 4.76 -20.94
N VAL A 673 -21.51 5.30 -20.19
CA VAL A 673 -21.38 5.56 -18.73
C VAL A 673 -21.34 4.25 -17.94
N ASP A 674 -22.15 3.25 -18.32
CA ASP A 674 -22.17 1.93 -17.68
C ASP A 674 -20.86 1.16 -17.95
N LYS A 675 -20.35 1.18 -19.19
CA LYS A 675 -19.03 0.63 -19.54
C LYS A 675 -17.91 1.34 -18.78
N ALA A 676 -17.98 2.67 -18.65
CA ALA A 676 -17.00 3.42 -17.88
C ALA A 676 -17.03 3.05 -16.39
N LEU A 677 -18.22 2.88 -15.81
CA LEU A 677 -18.41 2.42 -14.43
C LEU A 677 -17.81 1.02 -14.18
N ASP A 678 -18.04 0.09 -15.10
CA ASP A 678 -17.51 -1.28 -14.98
C ASP A 678 -15.99 -1.31 -15.11
N ARG A 679 -15.41 -0.57 -16.07
CA ARG A 679 -13.96 -0.41 -16.20
C ARG A 679 -13.35 0.19 -14.94
N LEU A 680 -13.98 1.24 -14.40
CA LEU A 680 -13.53 1.89 -13.18
C LEU A 680 -13.57 0.94 -11.97
N LYS A 681 -14.62 0.12 -11.84
CA LYS A 681 -14.76 -0.93 -10.81
C LYS A 681 -13.65 -1.99 -10.93
N GLN A 682 -13.31 -2.41 -12.16
CA GLN A 682 -12.22 -3.35 -12.40
C GLN A 682 -10.85 -2.75 -12.06
N LEU A 683 -10.61 -1.50 -12.45
CA LEU A 683 -9.38 -0.76 -12.13
C LEU A 683 -9.21 -0.57 -10.62
N ALA A 684 -10.27 -0.15 -9.92
CA ALA A 684 -10.25 0.02 -8.48
C ALA A 684 -9.93 -1.31 -7.77
N LYS A 685 -10.52 -2.41 -8.23
CA LYS A 685 -10.27 -3.75 -7.67
C LYS A 685 -8.83 -4.22 -7.90
N ARG A 686 -8.30 -4.11 -9.13
CA ARG A 686 -6.91 -4.48 -9.44
C ARG A 686 -5.91 -3.62 -8.67
N GLN A 687 -6.17 -2.31 -8.56
CA GLN A 687 -5.33 -1.40 -7.78
C GLN A 687 -5.33 -1.77 -6.28
N GLN A 688 -6.48 -2.17 -5.74
CA GLN A 688 -6.57 -2.63 -4.35
C GLN A 688 -5.78 -3.93 -4.14
N GLU A 689 -5.92 -4.91 -5.03
CA GLU A 689 -5.17 -6.19 -4.97
C GLU A 689 -3.66 -5.95 -5.02
N LEU A 690 -3.19 -5.04 -5.88
CA LEU A 690 -1.78 -4.64 -5.96
C LEU A 690 -1.29 -3.95 -4.67
N ALA A 691 -2.09 -3.04 -4.11
CA ALA A 691 -1.76 -2.34 -2.87
C ALA A 691 -1.66 -3.31 -1.67
N GLU A 692 -2.46 -4.38 -1.65
CA GLU A 692 -2.42 -5.44 -0.62
C GLU A 692 -1.22 -6.37 -0.80
N GLN A 693 -0.83 -6.72 -2.04
CA GLN A 693 0.34 -7.57 -2.32
C GLN A 693 1.68 -6.86 -2.08
N SER A 694 1.75 -5.56 -2.38
CA SER A 694 2.92 -4.68 -2.15
C SER A 694 3.36 -4.65 -0.67
N GLN A 695 2.44 -4.98 0.25
CA GLN A 695 2.72 -5.04 1.68
C GLN A 695 3.53 -6.29 2.10
N ARG A 696 3.61 -7.32 1.24
CA ARG A 696 4.19 -8.63 1.57
C ARG A 696 5.59 -8.87 1.02
N ASN A 697 6.06 -8.13 0.00
CA ASN A 697 7.38 -8.33 -0.61
C ASN A 697 7.90 -7.07 -1.33
N GLN A 698 9.22 -7.03 -1.62
CA GLN A 698 9.82 -6.04 -2.52
C GLN A 698 9.25 -6.15 -3.94
N GLN A 699 9.01 -5.00 -4.59
CA GLN A 699 8.32 -4.91 -5.87
C GLN A 699 9.10 -5.59 -7.02
N THR A 700 8.56 -6.69 -7.53
CA THR A 700 9.08 -7.42 -8.71
C THR A 700 8.81 -6.64 -10.01
N PHE A 701 9.56 -6.90 -11.09
CA PHE A 701 9.31 -6.27 -12.41
C PHE A 701 7.88 -6.48 -12.91
N GLN A 702 7.33 -7.68 -12.74
CA GLN A 702 5.94 -7.99 -13.09
C GLN A 702 4.95 -7.01 -12.42
N GLN A 703 5.16 -6.68 -11.15
CA GLN A 703 4.29 -5.74 -10.43
C GLN A 703 4.43 -4.29 -10.94
N ARG A 704 5.63 -3.88 -11.35
CA ARG A 704 5.85 -2.56 -11.95
C ARG A 704 5.23 -2.46 -13.34
N TRP A 705 5.31 -3.53 -14.13
CA TRP A 705 4.66 -3.60 -15.44
C TRP A 705 3.14 -3.60 -15.33
N GLU A 706 2.56 -4.40 -14.42
CA GLU A 706 1.12 -4.39 -14.12
C GLU A 706 0.64 -3.01 -13.65
N GLN A 707 1.45 -2.28 -12.86
CA GLN A 707 1.15 -0.90 -12.46
C GLN A 707 1.16 0.09 -13.63
N GLU A 708 2.13 -0.01 -14.53
CA GLU A 708 2.20 0.88 -15.71
C GLU A 708 1.02 0.63 -16.65
N MET A 709 0.63 -0.64 -16.86
CA MET A 709 -0.57 -1.01 -17.61
C MET A 709 -1.83 -0.42 -16.96
N LEU A 710 -1.99 -0.56 -15.65
CA LEU A 710 -3.14 -0.03 -14.92
C LEU A 710 -3.22 1.49 -14.99
N ARG A 711 -2.07 2.19 -14.97
CA ARG A 711 -2.02 3.65 -15.17
C ARG A 711 -2.48 4.04 -16.57
N ARG A 712 -2.00 3.35 -17.61
CA ARG A 712 -2.39 3.60 -19.00
C ARG A 712 -3.89 3.40 -19.19
N GLU A 713 -4.44 2.30 -18.68
CA GLU A 713 -5.88 2.03 -18.72
C GLU A 713 -6.71 3.10 -17.98
N ALA A 714 -6.23 3.57 -16.83
CA ALA A 714 -6.89 4.66 -16.10
C ALA A 714 -6.85 6.00 -16.88
N GLU A 715 -5.76 6.28 -17.59
CA GLU A 715 -5.63 7.46 -18.44
C GLU A 715 -6.51 7.38 -19.69
N GLU A 716 -6.63 6.20 -20.31
CA GLU A 716 -7.55 5.94 -21.41
C GLU A 716 -9.01 6.13 -20.98
N LEU A 717 -9.38 5.54 -19.84
CA LEU A 717 -10.72 5.70 -19.27
C LEU A 717 -11.03 7.18 -19.02
N LYS A 718 -10.08 7.92 -18.42
CA LYS A 718 -10.19 9.38 -18.23
C LYS A 718 -10.45 10.09 -19.55
N ARG A 719 -9.67 9.81 -20.61
CA ARG A 719 -9.87 10.41 -21.93
C ARG A 719 -11.25 10.09 -22.50
N GLN A 720 -11.72 8.87 -22.33
CA GLN A 720 -13.07 8.45 -22.74
C GLN A 720 -14.15 9.29 -22.02
N MET A 721 -14.04 9.50 -20.71
CA MET A 721 -14.99 10.34 -19.97
C MET A 721 -14.90 11.83 -20.31
N GLU A 722 -13.70 12.36 -20.56
CA GLU A 722 -13.54 13.74 -21.04
C GLU A 722 -14.14 13.91 -22.45
N GLN A 723 -14.08 12.89 -23.32
CA GLN A 723 -14.76 12.88 -24.61
C GLN A 723 -16.28 12.82 -24.45
N LEU A 724 -16.82 12.02 -23.51
CA LEU A 724 -18.25 12.00 -23.18
C LEU A 724 -18.78 13.36 -22.68
N GLN A 725 -17.90 14.12 -22.02
CA GLN A 725 -18.17 15.48 -21.57
C GLN A 725 -18.09 16.49 -22.73
N ARG A 726 -17.08 16.35 -23.61
CA ARG A 726 -16.82 17.31 -24.70
C ARG A 726 -17.65 17.09 -25.96
N GLY A 727 -18.05 15.85 -26.25
CA GLY A 727 -18.62 15.38 -27.52
C GLY A 727 -19.92 16.06 -27.99
N GLN A 728 -20.49 16.98 -27.22
CA GLN A 728 -21.67 17.75 -27.65
C GLN A 728 -21.55 19.28 -27.49
N SER A 729 -20.46 19.77 -26.90
CA SER A 729 -20.17 21.21 -26.82
C SER A 729 -19.83 21.82 -28.19
N SER A 730 -19.30 21.02 -29.12
CA SER A 730 -19.00 21.42 -30.50
C SER A 730 -20.25 21.53 -31.38
N GLN A 731 -21.34 20.82 -31.07
CA GLN A 731 -22.58 20.86 -31.87
C GLN A 731 -23.51 22.02 -31.47
N SER A 732 -23.44 22.49 -30.22
CA SER A 732 -24.20 23.66 -29.75
C SER A 732 -23.54 25.00 -30.10
N GLN A 733 -22.22 25.04 -30.27
CA GLN A 733 -21.51 26.27 -30.63
C GLN A 733 -21.57 26.58 -32.14
N GLN A 734 -21.62 25.55 -33.00
CA GLN A 734 -21.78 25.75 -34.45
C GLN A 734 -23.19 26.21 -34.84
N ASN A 735 -24.21 25.91 -34.03
CA ASN A 735 -25.58 26.36 -34.26
C ASN A 735 -25.88 27.75 -33.67
N GLN A 736 -24.95 28.33 -32.91
CA GLN A 736 -25.08 29.68 -32.35
C GLN A 736 -24.38 30.74 -33.22
N GLN A 737 -23.41 30.34 -34.05
CA GLN A 737 -22.74 31.24 -35.00
C GLN A 737 -23.46 31.38 -36.35
N GLY A 738 -24.34 30.43 -36.71
CA GLY A 738 -25.16 30.51 -37.92
C GLY A 738 -26.39 31.43 -37.83
N GLN A 739 -26.80 31.85 -36.63
CA GLN A 739 -28.03 32.62 -36.44
C GLN A 739 -27.82 34.11 -36.10
N GLN A 740 -26.57 34.55 -35.94
CA GLN A 740 -26.24 35.96 -35.67
C GLN A 740 -25.83 36.76 -36.93
N GLN A 741 -25.74 36.11 -38.10
CA GLN A 741 -25.38 36.77 -39.36
C GLN A 741 -26.57 36.91 -40.35
N GLY A 742 -27.78 36.47 -39.97
CA GLY A 742 -28.99 36.56 -40.80
C GLY A 742 -29.95 37.71 -40.45
N GLN A 743 -29.66 38.53 -39.44
CA GLN A 743 -30.60 39.52 -38.91
C GLN A 743 -30.17 40.98 -39.13
N GLN A 744 -29.46 41.27 -40.22
CA GLN A 744 -29.11 42.65 -40.58
C GLN A 744 -29.24 43.01 -42.06
N SER A 745 -29.95 42.22 -42.88
CA SER A 745 -30.16 42.53 -44.29
C SER A 745 -31.55 42.16 -44.79
N SER A 746 -32.58 42.88 -44.32
CA SER A 746 -33.82 43.10 -45.11
C SER A 746 -34.74 44.12 -44.41
N GLN A 747 -34.30 45.38 -44.36
CA GLN A 747 -35.20 46.51 -44.12
C GLN A 747 -34.97 47.58 -45.19
N SER A 748 -35.31 47.24 -46.43
CA SER A 748 -35.51 48.19 -47.53
C SER A 748 -35.95 47.43 -48.78
N GLN A 749 -37.26 47.32 -48.99
CA GLN A 749 -37.99 47.32 -50.27
C GLN A 749 -39.29 46.54 -50.11
N GLY A 750 -40.32 47.25 -49.68
CA GLY A 750 -41.70 46.86 -49.91
C GLY A 750 -42.35 47.92 -50.76
N GLN A 751 -42.30 47.77 -52.08
CA GLN A 751 -43.30 48.40 -52.96
C GLN A 751 -43.38 47.67 -54.30
N GLN A 752 -44.63 47.48 -54.73
CA GLN A 752 -45.11 47.03 -56.04
C GLN A 752 -45.27 45.52 -56.24
N GLY A 753 -46.46 45.15 -56.72
CA GLY A 753 -46.70 43.86 -57.34
C GLY A 753 -47.95 43.10 -56.90
N GLN A 754 -49.03 43.77 -56.53
CA GLN A 754 -50.35 43.15 -56.47
C GLN A 754 -50.90 43.01 -57.89
N GLN A 755 -50.98 41.80 -58.45
CA GLN A 755 -52.02 41.45 -59.42
C GLN A 755 -52.09 39.96 -59.77
N SER A 756 -53.34 39.49 -59.88
CA SER A 756 -53.85 38.32 -60.61
C SER A 756 -53.52 36.93 -60.04
N SER A 757 -54.46 35.96 -59.97
CA SER A 757 -55.90 35.96 -60.22
C SER A 757 -56.49 34.62 -59.75
N SER A 758 -57.64 34.69 -59.09
CA SER A 758 -58.83 33.81 -59.16
C SER A 758 -58.67 32.28 -59.35
N SER A 759 -59.34 31.46 -58.53
CA SER A 759 -60.78 31.17 -58.67
C SER A 759 -61.29 30.08 -57.72
N SER A 760 -62.60 30.17 -57.44
CA SER A 760 -63.60 29.20 -56.92
C SER A 760 -63.63 28.82 -55.42
N SER A 761 -64.57 29.48 -54.70
CA SER A 761 -65.78 28.95 -54.03
C SER A 761 -65.79 27.48 -53.56
N SER A 762 -66.43 27.07 -52.47
CA SER A 762 -67.35 27.74 -51.53
C SER A 762 -67.72 26.74 -50.42
N ASN A 763 -68.01 27.28 -49.23
CA ASN A 763 -68.92 26.77 -48.20
C ASN A 763 -68.43 25.64 -47.25
N GLY A 764 -68.40 25.94 -45.95
CA GLY A 764 -68.15 24.97 -44.88
C GLY A 764 -67.71 25.59 -43.56
N GLN A 765 -68.57 26.42 -42.96
CA GLN A 765 -68.37 27.05 -41.65
C GLN A 765 -68.80 26.08 -40.53
N GLN A 766 -67.85 25.55 -39.75
CA GLN A 766 -67.95 25.22 -38.31
C GLN A 766 -66.77 24.33 -37.88
N SER A 767 -65.83 24.86 -37.08
CA SER A 767 -65.03 24.15 -36.04
C SER A 767 -63.76 24.93 -35.67
N SER A 768 -63.91 26.18 -35.24
CA SER A 768 -62.82 27.00 -34.71
C SER A 768 -62.92 27.08 -33.18
N SER A 769 -62.36 26.09 -32.47
CA SER A 769 -62.07 26.23 -31.03
C SER A 769 -61.08 25.20 -30.42
N SER A 770 -60.47 24.28 -31.19
CA SER A 770 -59.61 23.22 -30.63
C SER A 770 -58.13 23.25 -31.05
N SER A 771 -57.68 24.23 -31.84
CA SER A 771 -56.31 24.29 -32.38
C SER A 771 -55.34 25.22 -31.65
N GLN A 772 -55.81 26.03 -30.68
CA GLN A 772 -54.96 27.00 -29.97
C GLN A 772 -54.36 26.45 -28.66
N SER A 773 -55.01 25.48 -28.01
CA SER A 773 -54.52 24.85 -26.77
C SER A 773 -53.43 23.78 -27.04
N SER A 774 -53.44 23.13 -28.20
CA SER A 774 -52.43 22.13 -28.59
C SER A 774 -51.08 22.76 -28.94
N GLN A 775 -51.06 23.97 -29.51
CA GLN A 775 -49.84 24.69 -29.86
C GLN A 775 -49.12 25.31 -28.65
N GLN A 776 -49.86 25.73 -27.62
CA GLN A 776 -49.30 26.27 -26.38
C GLN A 776 -48.72 25.16 -25.49
N SER A 777 -49.44 24.02 -25.40
CA SER A 777 -48.97 22.81 -24.72
C SER A 777 -47.71 22.21 -25.38
N ALA A 778 -47.61 22.29 -26.71
CA ALA A 778 -46.42 21.83 -27.45
C ALA A 778 -45.20 22.75 -27.21
N ARG A 779 -45.39 24.07 -27.12
CA ARG A 779 -44.32 25.02 -26.77
C ARG A 779 -43.85 24.88 -25.33
N GLU A 780 -44.76 24.70 -24.38
CA GLU A 780 -44.39 24.44 -22.98
C GLU A 780 -43.65 23.12 -22.82
N ARG A 781 -44.12 22.03 -23.46
CA ARG A 781 -43.39 20.75 -23.49
C ARG A 781 -42.00 20.88 -24.11
N MET A 782 -41.86 21.64 -25.19
CA MET A 782 -40.57 21.86 -25.86
C MET A 782 -39.62 22.72 -25.01
N SER A 783 -40.13 23.73 -24.30
CA SER A 783 -39.33 24.53 -23.36
C SER A 783 -38.92 23.77 -22.09
N THR A 784 -39.77 22.86 -21.62
CA THR A 784 -39.50 21.99 -20.46
C THR A 784 -38.50 20.90 -20.82
N MET A 785 -38.64 20.28 -22.01
CA MET A 785 -37.65 19.36 -22.56
C MET A 785 -36.28 20.03 -22.73
N ARG A 786 -36.25 21.28 -23.21
CA ARG A 786 -35.00 22.02 -23.43
C ARG A 786 -34.28 22.36 -22.11
N ARG A 787 -35.01 22.70 -21.04
CA ARG A 787 -34.43 22.88 -19.69
C ARG A 787 -33.98 21.57 -19.05
N GLN A 788 -34.71 20.47 -19.24
CA GLN A 788 -34.27 19.13 -18.79
C GLN A 788 -33.01 18.67 -19.55
N GLN A 789 -32.92 18.97 -20.85
CA GLN A 789 -31.71 18.72 -21.63
C GLN A 789 -30.54 19.56 -21.10
N GLU A 790 -30.71 20.87 -20.91
CA GLU A 790 -29.67 21.77 -20.38
C GLU A 790 -29.16 21.37 -18.98
N GLN A 791 -30.01 20.81 -18.10
CA GLN A 791 -29.58 20.29 -16.78
C GLN A 791 -28.87 18.94 -16.84
N ALA A 792 -29.14 18.10 -17.85
CA ALA A 792 -28.46 16.82 -18.04
C ALA A 792 -27.04 16.94 -18.64
N PHE A 793 -26.67 18.12 -19.18
CA PHE A 793 -25.38 18.34 -19.87
C PHE A 793 -24.23 18.78 -18.95
N ASN A 794 -24.51 19.27 -17.74
CA ASN A 794 -23.52 19.71 -16.76
C ASN A 794 -23.78 19.06 -15.40
N ASP A 795 -23.77 17.73 -15.33
CA ASP A 795 -23.87 17.05 -14.04
C ASP A 795 -22.55 17.26 -13.24
N PRO A 796 -22.58 17.96 -12.09
CA PRO A 796 -21.40 18.18 -11.27
C PRO A 796 -20.78 16.87 -10.75
N ARG A 797 -21.52 15.76 -10.72
CA ARG A 797 -21.02 14.45 -10.28
C ARG A 797 -20.09 13.80 -11.30
N LEU A 798 -20.36 13.96 -12.59
CA LEU A 798 -19.46 13.50 -13.66
C LEU A 798 -18.13 14.28 -13.61
N GLN A 799 -18.19 15.59 -13.35
CA GLN A 799 -17.01 16.41 -13.15
C GLN A 799 -16.20 15.96 -11.92
N GLN A 800 -16.88 15.66 -10.81
CA GLN A 800 -16.24 15.11 -9.63
C GLN A 800 -15.58 13.76 -9.92
N ALA A 801 -16.23 12.86 -10.67
CA ALA A 801 -15.65 11.57 -11.03
C ALA A 801 -14.38 11.71 -11.89
N ILE A 802 -14.41 12.59 -12.90
CA ILE A 802 -13.24 12.88 -13.74
C ILE A 802 -12.09 13.46 -12.90
N GLU A 803 -12.39 14.38 -11.98
CA GLU A 803 -11.39 14.98 -11.10
C GLU A 803 -10.78 13.95 -10.13
N ARG A 804 -11.59 13.04 -9.57
CA ARG A 804 -11.10 11.94 -8.72
C ARG A 804 -10.23 10.96 -9.48
N LEU A 805 -10.58 10.61 -10.72
CA LEU A 805 -9.75 9.79 -11.59
C LEU A 805 -8.43 10.47 -11.94
N LYS A 806 -8.45 11.76 -12.22
CA LYS A 806 -7.23 12.54 -12.45
C LYS A 806 -6.31 12.48 -11.24
N GLN A 807 -6.85 12.71 -10.04
CA GLN A 807 -6.10 12.59 -8.78
C GLN A 807 -5.55 11.18 -8.56
N ALA A 808 -6.31 10.14 -8.89
CA ALA A 808 -5.83 8.76 -8.82
C ALA A 808 -4.66 8.50 -9.78
N THR A 809 -4.73 9.02 -11.00
CA THR A 809 -3.68 8.85 -12.02
C THR A 809 -2.40 9.57 -11.60
N ASP A 810 -2.52 10.76 -11.02
CA ASP A 810 -1.40 11.53 -10.47
C ASP A 810 -0.77 10.84 -9.25
N ASP A 811 -1.58 10.25 -8.36
CA ASP A 811 -1.09 9.49 -7.20
C ASP A 811 -0.38 8.19 -7.63
N MET A 812 -0.87 7.51 -8.67
CA MET A 812 -0.19 6.36 -9.28
C MET A 812 1.17 6.75 -9.87
N SER A 813 1.23 7.86 -10.61
CA SER A 813 2.50 8.37 -11.19
C SER A 813 3.54 8.70 -10.10
N LYS A 814 3.12 9.36 -9.02
CA LYS A 814 4.03 9.68 -7.89
C LYS A 814 4.51 8.45 -7.14
N SER A 815 3.70 7.40 -7.06
CA SER A 815 4.08 6.15 -6.38
C SER A 815 5.18 5.36 -7.12
N GLN A 816 5.46 5.70 -8.38
CA GLN A 816 6.45 5.04 -9.24
C GLN A 816 7.89 5.54 -9.00
N GLN A 817 8.07 6.69 -8.35
CA GLN A 817 9.40 7.30 -8.12
C GLN A 817 10.21 6.65 -6.98
N GLY A 818 9.68 5.60 -6.33
CA GLY A 818 10.37 4.81 -5.31
C GLY A 818 10.40 5.44 -3.91
N GLY A 819 10.30 4.61 -2.87
CA GLY A 819 10.35 5.00 -1.45
C GLY A 819 9.19 4.48 -0.59
N GLU A 820 9.25 4.66 0.74
CA GLU A 820 8.17 4.29 1.68
C GLU A 820 6.82 4.98 1.36
N GLN A 821 6.86 6.09 0.63
CA GLN A 821 5.68 6.83 0.16
C GLN A 821 4.93 6.12 -0.99
N SER A 822 5.53 5.12 -1.65
CA SER A 822 4.91 4.38 -2.76
C SER A 822 3.66 3.62 -2.31
N ALA A 823 3.72 2.89 -1.20
CA ALA A 823 2.58 2.14 -0.66
C ALA A 823 1.43 3.06 -0.20
N ALA A 824 1.75 4.24 0.35
CA ALA A 824 0.75 5.24 0.73
C ALA A 824 0.11 5.94 -0.48
N GLY A 825 0.88 6.15 -1.57
CA GLY A 825 0.35 6.61 -2.86
C GLY A 825 -0.63 5.61 -3.47
N GLN A 826 -0.30 4.32 -3.43
CA GLN A 826 -1.15 3.25 -3.98
C GLN A 826 -2.51 3.15 -3.29
N ARG A 827 -2.56 3.32 -1.97
CA ARG A 827 -3.83 3.34 -1.21
C ARG A 827 -4.69 4.54 -1.55
N ARG A 828 -4.08 5.73 -1.64
CA ARG A 828 -4.79 6.95 -2.04
C ARG A 828 -5.34 6.82 -3.45
N ALA A 829 -4.59 6.26 -4.40
CA ALA A 829 -5.08 5.99 -5.74
C ALA A 829 -6.30 5.03 -5.74
N ALA A 830 -6.25 3.95 -4.96
CA ALA A 830 -7.38 3.03 -4.82
C ALA A 830 -8.63 3.72 -4.24
N GLU A 831 -8.46 4.52 -3.18
CA GLU A 831 -9.54 5.32 -2.58
C GLU A 831 -10.14 6.32 -3.57
N ARG A 832 -9.30 7.02 -4.34
CA ARG A 832 -9.75 7.99 -5.35
C ARG A 832 -10.52 7.33 -6.50
N LEU A 833 -10.09 6.16 -6.95
CA LEU A 833 -10.86 5.36 -7.91
C LEU A 833 -12.22 4.96 -7.31
N GLN A 834 -12.25 4.52 -6.05
CA GLN A 834 -13.51 4.16 -5.40
C GLN A 834 -14.46 5.37 -5.22
N GLU A 835 -13.94 6.55 -4.90
CA GLU A 835 -14.71 7.81 -4.84
C GLU A 835 -15.29 8.17 -6.21
N ALA A 836 -14.51 8.01 -7.29
CA ALA A 836 -14.98 8.25 -8.65
C ALA A 836 -16.11 7.28 -9.04
N GLN A 837 -16.00 6.01 -8.63
CA GLN A 837 -17.03 5.00 -8.81
C GLN A 837 -18.35 5.41 -8.13
N GLN A 838 -18.27 5.90 -6.89
CA GLN A 838 -19.44 6.33 -6.13
C GLN A 838 -20.12 7.56 -6.74
N ALA A 839 -19.33 8.52 -7.23
CA ALA A 839 -19.86 9.71 -7.90
C ALA A 839 -20.66 9.35 -9.16
N LEU A 840 -20.14 8.45 -10.00
CA LEU A 840 -20.85 7.95 -11.20
C LEU A 840 -22.04 7.05 -10.84
N GLY A 841 -21.91 6.19 -9.81
CA GLY A 841 -23.01 5.34 -9.34
C GLY A 841 -24.21 6.14 -8.84
N GLY A 842 -23.97 7.27 -8.19
CA GLY A 842 -25.02 8.18 -7.76
C GLY A 842 -25.79 8.85 -8.91
N MET A 843 -25.15 9.05 -10.06
CA MET A 843 -25.80 9.58 -11.28
C MET A 843 -26.76 8.53 -11.87
N ARG A 844 -26.28 7.29 -12.01
CA ARG A 844 -27.08 6.14 -12.50
C ARG A 844 -28.34 5.90 -11.64
N GLN A 845 -28.20 5.97 -10.32
CA GLN A 845 -29.30 5.75 -9.37
C GLN A 845 -30.38 6.85 -9.43
N GLN A 846 -30.01 8.07 -9.83
CA GLN A 846 -30.98 9.15 -10.03
C GLN A 846 -31.78 8.94 -11.32
N GLN A 847 -31.10 8.61 -12.42
CA GLN A 847 -31.74 8.31 -13.71
C GLN A 847 -32.71 7.12 -13.59
N SER A 848 -32.32 6.06 -12.89
CA SER A 848 -33.18 4.90 -12.66
C SER A 848 -34.46 5.27 -11.89
N SER A 849 -34.36 6.24 -10.97
CA SER A 849 -35.52 6.74 -10.23
C SER A 849 -36.45 7.63 -11.07
N GLU A 850 -35.92 8.34 -12.07
CA GLU A 850 -36.69 9.14 -13.02
C GLU A 850 -37.44 8.26 -14.03
N GLN A 851 -36.76 7.23 -14.57
CA GLN A 851 -37.37 6.20 -15.43
C GLN A 851 -38.51 5.48 -14.70
N MET A 852 -38.32 5.12 -13.42
CA MET A 852 -39.36 4.48 -12.62
C MET A 852 -40.59 5.37 -12.43
N GLN A 853 -40.40 6.67 -12.19
CA GLN A 853 -41.51 7.61 -12.12
C GLN A 853 -42.24 7.75 -13.46
N GLN A 854 -41.53 7.65 -14.58
CA GLN A 854 -42.14 7.67 -15.90
C GLN A 854 -43.01 6.43 -16.14
N MET A 855 -42.52 5.23 -15.83
CA MET A 855 -43.32 4.00 -15.96
C MET A 855 -44.58 4.01 -15.11
N VAL A 856 -44.51 4.52 -13.87
CA VAL A 856 -45.69 4.69 -13.01
C VAL A 856 -46.71 5.64 -13.64
N ARG A 857 -46.26 6.77 -14.20
CA ARG A 857 -47.15 7.70 -14.91
C ARG A 857 -47.76 7.08 -16.17
N GLU A 858 -47.00 6.31 -16.93
CA GLU A 858 -47.49 5.62 -18.14
C GLU A 858 -48.54 4.56 -17.78
N ALA A 859 -48.31 3.77 -16.72
CA ALA A 859 -49.29 2.80 -16.21
C ALA A 859 -50.56 3.48 -15.68
N GLU A 860 -50.43 4.62 -14.99
CA GLU A 860 -51.57 5.43 -14.53
C GLU A 860 -52.40 5.95 -15.71
N GLN A 861 -51.74 6.46 -16.74
CA GLN A 861 -52.40 6.93 -17.96
C GLN A 861 -53.11 5.79 -18.70
N LEU A 862 -52.46 4.63 -18.82
CA LEU A 862 -53.01 3.47 -19.51
C LEU A 862 -54.22 2.88 -18.76
N SER A 863 -54.15 2.77 -17.42
CA SER A 863 -55.31 2.36 -16.60
C SER A 863 -56.48 3.33 -16.75
N ALA A 864 -56.21 4.65 -16.72
CA ALA A 864 -57.25 5.66 -16.89
C ALA A 864 -57.91 5.61 -18.29
N GLN A 865 -57.11 5.46 -19.35
CA GLN A 865 -57.60 5.30 -20.72
C GLN A 865 -58.46 4.04 -20.86
N GLN A 866 -58.05 2.93 -20.25
CA GLN A 866 -58.81 1.68 -20.27
C GLN A 866 -60.16 1.80 -19.55
N GLN A 867 -60.23 2.47 -18.40
CA GLN A 867 -61.49 2.70 -17.67
C GLN A 867 -62.46 3.56 -18.49
N ASP A 868 -61.96 4.62 -19.11
CA ASP A 868 -62.73 5.50 -19.97
C ASP A 868 -63.24 4.77 -21.22
N PHE A 869 -62.38 3.94 -21.83
CA PHE A 869 -62.74 3.06 -22.94
C PHE A 869 -63.86 2.07 -22.57
N GLN A 870 -63.76 1.42 -21.41
CA GLN A 870 -64.79 0.51 -20.91
C GLN A 870 -66.14 1.23 -20.68
N ASN A 871 -66.10 2.46 -20.16
CA ASN A 871 -67.30 3.27 -19.96
C ASN A 871 -67.96 3.66 -21.28
N ARG A 872 -67.17 4.05 -22.30
CA ARG A 872 -67.67 4.33 -23.66
C ARG A 872 -68.27 3.10 -24.32
N LEU A 873 -67.62 1.94 -24.21
CA LEU A 873 -68.16 0.67 -24.71
C LEU A 873 -69.48 0.30 -24.00
N ARG A 874 -69.55 0.52 -22.68
CA ARG A 874 -70.79 0.29 -21.90
C ARG A 874 -71.91 1.23 -22.32
N GLN A 875 -71.62 2.51 -22.57
CA GLN A 875 -72.64 3.45 -23.06
C GLN A 875 -73.14 3.08 -24.46
N MET A 876 -72.25 2.60 -25.32
CA MET A 876 -72.59 2.27 -26.70
C MET A 876 -73.34 0.93 -26.83
N TYR A 877 -72.98 -0.09 -26.04
CA TYR A 877 -73.56 -1.43 -26.16
C TYR A 877 -74.47 -1.84 -24.99
N GLY A 878 -74.46 -1.11 -23.88
CA GLY A 878 -75.26 -1.43 -22.69
C GLY A 878 -76.74 -1.03 -22.77
N SER A 879 -77.16 -0.23 -23.75
CA SER A 879 -78.54 0.25 -23.91
C SER A 879 -79.34 -0.38 -25.06
N GLY A 880 -78.86 -1.49 -25.66
CA GLY A 880 -79.66 -2.29 -26.60
C GLY A 880 -80.01 -1.63 -27.95
N THR A 881 -79.15 -0.77 -28.49
CA THR A 881 -79.40 -0.02 -29.75
C THR A 881 -78.86 -0.76 -31.00
N GLN A 882 -79.63 -0.72 -32.10
CA GLN A 882 -79.47 -1.54 -33.32
C GLN A 882 -78.20 -1.27 -34.18
N PRO A 883 -77.71 -2.27 -34.95
CA PRO A 883 -76.36 -2.31 -35.55
C PRO A 883 -76.20 -1.58 -36.90
N GLY A 884 -76.94 -0.49 -37.14
CA GLY A 884 -76.97 0.19 -38.44
C GLY A 884 -76.07 1.43 -38.59
N GLN A 885 -75.67 2.09 -37.50
CA GLN A 885 -74.96 3.39 -37.52
C GLN A 885 -73.56 3.37 -36.86
N SER A 886 -73.08 2.21 -36.39
CA SER A 886 -71.92 2.11 -35.48
C SER A 886 -70.56 1.80 -36.14
N ASN A 887 -70.47 1.60 -37.46
CA ASN A 887 -69.22 1.11 -38.07
C ASN A 887 -68.03 2.08 -37.97
N GLN A 888 -68.23 3.40 -38.17
CA GLN A 888 -67.13 4.37 -38.07
C GLN A 888 -66.68 4.63 -36.63
N GLN A 889 -67.61 4.61 -35.66
CA GLN A 889 -67.28 4.79 -34.25
C GLN A 889 -66.62 3.53 -33.66
N GLY A 890 -67.07 2.33 -34.07
CA GLY A 890 -66.42 1.07 -33.73
C GLY A 890 -64.98 0.99 -34.23
N GLN A 891 -64.70 1.40 -35.47
CA GLN A 891 -63.32 1.45 -36.00
C GLN A 891 -62.41 2.35 -35.16
N ARG A 892 -62.86 3.54 -34.76
CA ARG A 892 -62.06 4.44 -33.90
C ARG A 892 -61.75 3.82 -32.54
N LEU A 893 -62.71 3.11 -31.95
CA LEU A 893 -62.50 2.40 -30.68
C LEU A 893 -61.54 1.22 -30.83
N ALA A 894 -61.61 0.49 -31.95
CA ALA A 894 -60.64 -0.56 -32.23
C ALA A 894 -59.22 -0.02 -32.41
N ASP A 895 -59.05 1.10 -33.10
CA ASP A 895 -57.73 1.72 -33.30
C ASP A 895 -57.17 2.31 -31.99
N GLU A 896 -58.03 2.88 -31.14
CA GLU A 896 -57.65 3.30 -29.79
C GLU A 896 -57.18 2.12 -28.93
N LYS A 897 -57.86 0.97 -29.06
CA LYS A 897 -57.52 -0.25 -28.33
C LYS A 897 -56.22 -0.90 -28.81
N ASP A 898 -55.97 -0.90 -30.11
CA ASP A 898 -54.68 -1.33 -30.69
C ASP A 898 -53.53 -0.44 -30.22
N LYS A 899 -53.76 0.88 -30.09
CA LYS A 899 -52.79 1.81 -29.53
C LYS A 899 -52.49 1.51 -28.06
N MET A 900 -53.52 1.30 -27.23
CA MET A 900 -53.32 0.90 -25.83
C MET A 900 -52.53 -0.42 -25.70
N ALA A 901 -52.75 -1.38 -26.60
CA ALA A 901 -51.98 -2.62 -26.63
C ALA A 901 -50.49 -2.40 -26.98
N GLN A 902 -50.18 -1.42 -27.85
CA GLN A 902 -48.81 -1.03 -28.16
C GLN A 902 -48.15 -0.29 -27.00
N ASP A 903 -48.87 0.64 -26.37
CA ASP A 903 -48.40 1.39 -25.21
C ASP A 903 -48.09 0.45 -24.04
N LEU A 904 -48.92 -0.57 -23.80
CA LEU A 904 -48.64 -1.62 -22.82
C LEU A 904 -47.37 -2.41 -23.15
N LYS A 905 -47.16 -2.78 -24.41
CA LYS A 905 -45.97 -3.53 -24.84
C LYS A 905 -44.70 -2.71 -24.68
N ASN A 906 -44.77 -1.42 -24.94
CA ASN A 906 -43.65 -0.50 -24.72
C ASN A 906 -43.34 -0.38 -23.22
N LEU A 907 -44.37 -0.28 -22.38
CA LEU A 907 -44.22 -0.28 -20.93
C LEU A 907 -43.59 -1.60 -20.43
N GLU A 908 -44.00 -2.75 -20.96
CA GLU A 908 -43.39 -4.06 -20.64
C GLU A 908 -41.90 -4.11 -21.03
N HIS A 909 -41.53 -3.53 -22.16
CA HIS A 909 -40.12 -3.44 -22.55
C HIS A 909 -39.32 -2.55 -21.60
N GLN A 910 -39.83 -1.35 -21.28
CA GLN A 910 -39.21 -0.44 -20.31
C GLN A 910 -39.05 -1.08 -18.92
N MET A 911 -40.05 -1.83 -18.46
CA MET A 911 -39.98 -2.55 -17.19
C MET A 911 -38.89 -3.63 -17.20
N SER A 912 -38.68 -4.30 -18.33
CA SER A 912 -37.64 -5.32 -18.49
C SER A 912 -36.25 -4.71 -18.43
N ASP A 913 -36.05 -3.63 -19.18
CA ASP A 913 -34.77 -2.93 -19.23
C ASP A 913 -34.43 -2.33 -17.87
N ALA A 914 -35.40 -1.67 -17.21
CA ALA A 914 -35.24 -1.14 -15.86
C ALA A 914 -34.95 -2.24 -14.83
N ALA A 915 -35.61 -3.40 -14.92
CA ALA A 915 -35.36 -4.52 -14.03
C ALA A 915 -33.95 -5.12 -14.20
N GLY A 916 -33.44 -5.16 -15.44
CA GLY A 916 -32.08 -5.58 -15.75
C GLY A 916 -31.04 -4.62 -15.16
N GLN A 917 -31.21 -3.32 -15.40
CA GLN A 917 -30.31 -2.27 -14.92
C GLN A 917 -30.27 -2.17 -13.39
N MET A 918 -31.40 -2.40 -12.71
CA MET A 918 -31.50 -2.28 -11.25
C MET A 918 -31.07 -3.55 -10.48
N ARG A 919 -30.63 -4.61 -11.17
CA ARG A 919 -30.34 -5.91 -10.53
C ARG A 919 -29.26 -5.85 -9.46
N GLU A 920 -28.20 -5.05 -9.69
CA GLU A 920 -27.07 -4.94 -8.74
C GLU A 920 -27.26 -3.83 -7.70
N SER A 921 -27.84 -2.70 -8.10
CA SER A 921 -27.94 -1.52 -7.23
C SER A 921 -29.20 -1.49 -6.36
N GLN A 922 -30.30 -2.11 -6.81
CA GLN A 922 -31.64 -2.03 -6.21
C GLN A 922 -32.39 -3.38 -6.34
N PRO A 923 -31.89 -4.45 -5.68
CA PRO A 923 -32.34 -5.81 -5.91
C PRO A 923 -33.82 -6.03 -5.57
N GLN A 924 -34.36 -5.32 -4.55
CA GLN A 924 -35.78 -5.44 -4.21
C GLN A 924 -36.66 -4.78 -5.27
N THR A 925 -36.24 -3.62 -5.78
CA THR A 925 -36.93 -2.91 -6.84
C THR A 925 -36.94 -3.72 -8.15
N SER A 926 -35.80 -4.29 -8.56
CA SER A 926 -35.69 -5.19 -9.72
C SER A 926 -36.58 -6.42 -9.59
N LYS A 927 -36.67 -7.01 -8.39
CA LYS A 927 -37.55 -8.16 -8.14
C LYS A 927 -39.01 -7.79 -8.36
N LYS A 928 -39.47 -6.67 -7.78
CA LYS A 928 -40.86 -6.21 -7.92
C LYS A 928 -41.22 -5.85 -9.37
N LEU A 929 -40.30 -5.24 -10.13
CA LEU A 929 -40.52 -4.96 -11.55
C LEU A 929 -40.70 -6.26 -12.37
N ARG A 930 -39.88 -7.29 -12.10
CA ARG A 930 -40.04 -8.60 -12.76
C ARG A 930 -41.33 -9.29 -12.37
N GLU A 931 -41.75 -9.20 -11.12
CA GLU A 931 -43.04 -9.71 -10.64
C GLU A 931 -44.21 -9.00 -11.36
N ALA A 932 -44.17 -7.66 -11.46
CA ALA A 932 -45.18 -6.87 -12.17
C ALA A 932 -45.29 -7.25 -13.66
N MET A 933 -44.15 -7.43 -14.34
CA MET A 933 -44.12 -7.89 -15.73
C MET A 933 -44.66 -9.31 -15.89
N ALA A 934 -44.23 -10.24 -15.03
CA ALA A 934 -44.65 -11.63 -15.10
C ALA A 934 -46.18 -11.74 -14.92
N GLU A 935 -46.76 -10.95 -14.01
CA GLU A 935 -48.20 -10.88 -13.77
C GLU A 935 -48.98 -10.29 -14.97
N SER A 936 -48.44 -9.25 -15.63
CA SER A 936 -48.99 -8.68 -16.88
C SER A 936 -48.99 -9.70 -18.03
N GLN A 937 -47.84 -10.37 -18.22
CA GLN A 937 -47.65 -11.37 -19.29
C GLN A 937 -48.52 -12.61 -19.07
N GLN A 938 -48.60 -13.11 -17.82
CA GLN A 938 -49.44 -14.25 -17.46
C GLN A 938 -50.93 -13.95 -17.69
N SER A 939 -51.34 -12.70 -17.47
CA SER A 939 -52.70 -12.24 -17.71
C SER A 939 -53.00 -12.03 -19.21
N GLU A 940 -52.00 -12.16 -20.09
CA GLU A 940 -52.06 -11.96 -21.53
C GLU A 940 -52.71 -10.61 -21.92
N LEU A 941 -52.49 -9.55 -21.12
CA LEU A 941 -53.23 -8.28 -21.26
C LEU A 941 -53.12 -7.67 -22.65
N ALA A 942 -51.91 -7.60 -23.22
CA ALA A 942 -51.68 -7.06 -24.57
C ALA A 942 -52.40 -7.89 -25.66
N ARG A 943 -52.46 -9.21 -25.50
CA ARG A 943 -53.16 -10.11 -26.44
C ARG A 943 -54.67 -9.91 -26.34
N ARG A 944 -55.22 -9.88 -25.12
CA ARG A 944 -56.65 -9.62 -24.87
C ARG A 944 -57.09 -8.28 -25.43
N MET A 945 -56.24 -7.25 -25.35
CA MET A 945 -56.50 -5.95 -25.95
C MET A 945 -56.56 -6.03 -27.49
N LYS A 946 -55.63 -6.72 -28.14
CA LYS A 946 -55.69 -6.94 -29.60
C LYS A 946 -56.94 -7.72 -30.01
N ASP A 947 -57.27 -8.78 -29.29
CA ASP A 947 -58.48 -9.57 -29.55
C ASP A 947 -59.73 -8.68 -29.44
N SER A 948 -59.82 -7.84 -28.40
CA SER A 948 -60.96 -6.92 -28.25
C SER A 948 -61.05 -5.90 -29.40
N ALA A 949 -59.92 -5.38 -29.90
CA ALA A 949 -59.90 -4.49 -31.06
C ALA A 949 -60.43 -5.20 -32.32
N GLU A 950 -60.01 -6.45 -32.56
CA GLU A 950 -60.53 -7.24 -33.68
C GLU A 950 -62.03 -7.52 -33.58
N TRP A 951 -62.53 -7.81 -32.38
CA TRP A 951 -63.95 -8.11 -32.16
C TRP A 951 -64.81 -6.87 -32.41
N ILE A 952 -64.32 -5.69 -32.02
CA ILE A 952 -64.95 -4.41 -32.32
C ILE A 952 -64.95 -4.16 -33.84
N ARG A 953 -63.83 -4.42 -34.55
CA ARG A 953 -63.76 -4.31 -36.02
C ARG A 953 -64.75 -5.22 -36.74
N ARG A 954 -65.00 -6.42 -36.20
CA ARG A 954 -65.94 -7.41 -36.75
C ARG A 954 -67.40 -7.17 -36.32
N GLY A 955 -67.71 -6.04 -35.68
CA GLY A 955 -69.07 -5.68 -35.25
C GLY A 955 -69.56 -6.44 -34.01
N SER A 956 -68.69 -7.20 -33.34
CA SER A 956 -68.99 -8.00 -32.14
C SER A 956 -68.66 -7.26 -30.83
N GLY A 957 -68.98 -5.95 -30.78
CA GLY A 957 -68.61 -5.07 -29.66
C GLY A 957 -69.25 -5.43 -28.32
N MET A 958 -70.44 -6.05 -28.31
CA MET A 958 -71.09 -6.56 -27.08
C MET A 958 -70.26 -7.67 -26.42
N SER A 959 -69.62 -8.51 -27.22
CA SER A 959 -68.79 -9.60 -26.72
C SER A 959 -67.40 -9.11 -26.29
N ALA A 960 -66.91 -8.02 -26.88
CA ALA A 960 -65.72 -7.31 -26.41
C ALA A 960 -65.98 -6.69 -25.02
N TRP A 961 -67.12 -6.01 -24.83
CA TRP A 961 -67.50 -5.36 -23.56
C TRP A 961 -67.44 -6.30 -22.35
N MET A 962 -67.96 -7.53 -22.46
CA MET A 962 -67.94 -8.50 -21.34
C MET A 962 -66.53 -8.90 -20.89
N ARG A 963 -65.51 -8.72 -21.74
CA ARG A 963 -64.11 -9.11 -21.46
C ARG A 963 -63.23 -7.92 -21.05
N GLU A 964 -63.71 -6.69 -21.22
CA GLU A 964 -62.96 -5.48 -20.84
C GLU A 964 -62.71 -5.38 -19.34
N SER A 965 -63.59 -5.93 -18.50
CA SER A 965 -63.43 -5.90 -17.04
C SER A 965 -62.14 -6.58 -16.57
N THR A 966 -61.75 -7.69 -17.20
CA THR A 966 -60.51 -8.40 -16.91
C THR A 966 -59.27 -7.59 -17.30
N VAL A 967 -59.36 -6.88 -18.43
CA VAL A 967 -58.26 -6.01 -18.91
C VAL A 967 -58.11 -4.80 -17.98
N THR A 968 -59.21 -4.20 -17.54
CA THR A 968 -59.22 -3.09 -16.58
C THR A 968 -58.64 -3.51 -15.23
N GLN A 969 -59.01 -4.68 -14.71
CA GLN A 969 -58.45 -5.22 -13.46
C GLN A 969 -56.94 -5.49 -13.56
N GLY A 970 -56.49 -6.08 -14.67
CA GLY A 970 -55.08 -6.37 -14.87
C GLY A 970 -54.20 -5.12 -14.99
N LEU A 971 -54.68 -4.05 -15.64
CA LEU A 971 -53.95 -2.78 -15.69
C LEU A 971 -53.91 -2.07 -14.33
N GLU A 972 -54.97 -2.19 -13.53
CA GLU A 972 -55.00 -1.62 -12.18
C GLU A 972 -54.00 -2.33 -11.26
N GLN A 973 -53.93 -3.66 -11.34
CA GLN A 973 -52.91 -4.45 -10.64
C GLN A 973 -51.49 -4.08 -11.10
N LEU A 974 -51.27 -3.94 -12.41
CA LEU A 974 -49.97 -3.53 -12.95
C LEU A 974 -49.53 -2.16 -12.41
N LYS A 975 -50.46 -1.19 -12.37
CA LYS A 975 -50.23 0.14 -11.80
C LYS A 975 -49.85 0.07 -10.32
N ASP A 976 -50.55 -0.73 -9.52
CA ASP A 976 -50.29 -0.86 -8.09
C ASP A 976 -48.93 -1.55 -7.83
N ARG A 977 -48.59 -2.58 -8.60
CA ARG A 977 -47.27 -3.23 -8.54
C ARG A 977 -46.13 -2.28 -8.90
N LEU A 978 -46.33 -1.39 -9.88
CA LEU A 978 -45.35 -0.38 -10.23
C LEU A 978 -45.16 0.67 -9.12
N ARG A 979 -46.23 1.04 -8.40
CA ARG A 979 -46.13 1.89 -7.20
C ARG A 979 -45.40 1.18 -6.05
N GLU A 980 -45.63 -0.11 -5.86
CA GLU A 980 -44.90 -0.92 -4.87
C GLU A 980 -43.40 -1.02 -5.19
N ALA A 981 -43.05 -1.11 -6.48
CA ALA A 981 -41.66 -1.06 -6.95
C ALA A 981 -41.04 0.32 -6.69
N GLN A 982 -41.76 1.41 -6.97
CA GLN A 982 -41.32 2.78 -6.67
C GLN A 982 -41.11 3.02 -5.16
N ALA A 983 -41.99 2.50 -4.31
CA ALA A 983 -41.86 2.61 -2.86
C ALA A 983 -40.63 1.82 -2.34
N ALA A 984 -40.35 0.65 -2.93
CA ALA A 984 -39.14 -0.12 -2.60
C ALA A 984 -37.86 0.64 -2.94
N ALA A 985 -37.83 1.31 -4.11
CA ALA A 985 -36.70 2.15 -4.51
C ALA A 985 -36.46 3.32 -3.53
N GLY A 986 -37.52 3.87 -2.94
CA GLY A 986 -37.45 4.90 -1.90
C GLY A 986 -36.91 4.41 -0.56
N GLN A 987 -37.20 3.16 -0.17
CA GLN A 987 -36.69 2.54 1.06
C GLN A 987 -35.22 2.12 0.95
N GLU A 988 -34.80 1.60 -0.21
CA GLU A 988 -33.40 1.23 -0.47
C GLU A 988 -32.46 2.46 -0.41
N LYS A 989 -32.96 3.67 -0.73
CA LYS A 989 -32.23 4.94 -0.53
C LYS A 989 -31.91 5.25 0.94
N GLY A 990 -32.72 4.76 1.88
CA GLY A 990 -32.56 5.03 3.32
C GLY A 990 -31.46 4.19 3.98
N GLN A 991 -31.29 2.94 3.55
CA GLN A 991 -30.30 2.01 4.12
C GLN A 991 -28.86 2.33 3.69
N GLN A 992 -28.64 2.92 2.51
CA GLN A 992 -27.29 3.27 2.04
C GLN A 992 -26.67 4.51 2.72
N LYS A 993 -27.48 5.38 3.35
CA LYS A 993 -26.99 6.58 4.06
C LYS A 993 -26.45 6.32 5.47
N ALA A 994 -26.62 5.11 6.01
CA ALA A 994 -26.20 4.75 7.38
C ALA A 994 -24.85 4.00 7.43
N GLY A 995 -24.05 4.02 6.36
CA GLY A 995 -22.76 3.34 6.30
C GLY A 995 -21.60 4.19 6.87
N ASP A 996 -21.40 4.14 8.18
CA ASP A 996 -20.14 4.52 8.83
C ASP A 996 -19.04 3.52 8.40
N PRO A 997 -17.88 3.96 7.84
CA PRO A 997 -16.89 3.07 7.24
C PRO A 997 -16.36 1.95 8.15
N ASN A 998 -16.40 2.11 9.48
CA ASN A 998 -15.83 1.15 10.43
C ASN A 998 -16.71 -0.06 10.77
N GLN A 999 -18.01 -0.10 10.42
CA GLN A 999 -18.88 -1.25 10.74
C GLN A 999 -19.01 -2.28 9.60
N SER A 1000 -18.59 -1.92 8.38
CA SER A 1000 -18.74 -2.77 7.19
C SER A 1000 -17.85 -4.03 7.19
N GLY A 1001 -16.77 -4.06 7.97
CA GLY A 1001 -15.91 -5.24 8.12
C GLY A 1001 -16.56 -6.33 8.97
N THR A 1002 -17.26 -5.96 10.04
CA THR A 1002 -17.92 -6.89 10.96
C THR A 1002 -19.20 -7.47 10.39
N GLU A 1003 -20.02 -6.70 9.66
CA GLU A 1003 -21.23 -7.23 9.02
C GLU A 1003 -20.93 -8.11 7.80
N ARG A 1004 -19.85 -7.83 7.05
CA ARG A 1004 -19.36 -8.73 5.99
C ARG A 1004 -18.78 -10.02 6.57
N ALA A 1005 -18.13 -9.95 7.73
CA ALA A 1005 -17.65 -11.14 8.43
C ALA A 1005 -18.82 -11.96 8.99
N LEU A 1006 -19.83 -11.32 9.57
CA LEU A 1006 -21.04 -11.99 10.11
C LEU A 1006 -21.89 -12.61 9.00
N SER A 1007 -22.11 -11.91 7.87
CA SER A 1007 -22.85 -12.47 6.72
C SER A 1007 -22.09 -13.61 6.03
N ARG A 1008 -20.75 -13.56 5.99
CA ARG A 1008 -19.92 -14.66 5.46
C ARG A 1008 -19.92 -15.86 6.43
N VAL A 1009 -20.01 -15.63 7.74
CA VAL A 1009 -20.19 -16.69 8.76
C VAL A 1009 -21.60 -17.26 8.73
N GLU A 1010 -22.64 -16.46 8.49
CA GLU A 1010 -24.02 -16.95 8.32
C GLU A 1010 -24.21 -17.71 7.01
N GLN A 1011 -23.60 -17.27 5.92
CA GLN A 1011 -23.59 -18.03 4.65
C GLN A 1011 -22.82 -19.34 4.79
N MET A 1012 -21.68 -19.35 5.50
CA MET A 1012 -20.93 -20.57 5.77
C MET A 1012 -21.68 -21.50 6.73
N ARG A 1013 -22.42 -20.95 7.70
CA ARG A 1013 -23.31 -21.71 8.59
C ARG A 1013 -24.49 -22.31 7.82
N ASN A 1014 -25.12 -21.56 6.91
CA ASN A 1014 -26.19 -22.06 6.06
C ASN A 1014 -25.68 -23.10 5.03
N GLN A 1015 -24.47 -22.93 4.48
CA GLN A 1015 -23.82 -23.94 3.64
C GLN A 1015 -23.45 -25.21 4.42
N LEU A 1016 -22.96 -25.07 5.65
CA LEU A 1016 -22.68 -26.22 6.54
C LEU A 1016 -23.97 -26.92 6.98
N GLN A 1017 -25.07 -26.18 7.18
CA GLN A 1017 -26.36 -26.73 7.55
C GLN A 1017 -27.06 -27.42 6.38
N GLN A 1018 -26.90 -26.90 5.15
CA GLN A 1018 -27.31 -27.59 3.91
C GLN A 1018 -26.45 -28.81 3.60
N MET A 1019 -25.12 -28.77 3.86
CA MET A 1019 -24.25 -29.95 3.75
C MET A 1019 -24.53 -31.00 4.84
N ALA A 1020 -24.92 -30.59 6.05
CA ALA A 1020 -25.32 -31.48 7.13
C ALA A 1020 -26.66 -32.18 6.82
N GLN A 1021 -27.62 -31.47 6.20
CA GLN A 1021 -28.88 -32.06 5.72
C GLN A 1021 -28.66 -32.95 4.48
N ALA A 1022 -27.75 -32.60 3.58
CA ALA A 1022 -27.39 -33.43 2.42
C ALA A 1022 -26.64 -34.72 2.83
N ARG A 1023 -25.88 -34.71 3.95
CA ARG A 1023 -25.26 -35.93 4.52
C ARG A 1023 -26.22 -36.84 5.30
N GLN A 1024 -27.38 -36.34 5.73
CA GLN A 1024 -28.41 -37.14 6.41
C GLN A 1024 -29.43 -37.77 5.44
N GLY A 1025 -29.56 -37.24 4.22
CA GLY A 1025 -30.41 -37.80 3.16
C GLY A 1025 -29.79 -38.94 2.33
N GLN A 1026 -28.48 -39.19 2.46
CA GLN A 1026 -27.75 -40.19 1.65
C GLN A 1026 -27.20 -41.36 2.48
N ARG A 1027 -27.92 -41.74 3.55
CA ARG A 1027 -27.63 -42.92 4.40
C ARG A 1027 -28.89 -43.73 4.74
N GLY A 1028 -29.91 -43.70 3.86
CA GLY A 1028 -31.20 -44.38 4.05
C GLY A 1028 -31.52 -45.47 3.03
N GLN A 1029 -30.60 -45.84 2.12
CA GLN A 1029 -30.89 -46.81 1.07
C GLN A 1029 -29.71 -47.73 0.75
N GLN A 1030 -29.30 -48.55 1.73
CA GLN A 1030 -28.83 -49.92 1.48
C GLN A 1030 -28.62 -50.67 2.81
N GLN A 1031 -29.19 -51.88 2.85
CA GLN A 1031 -28.98 -52.97 3.81
C GLN A 1031 -29.59 -52.84 5.21
N GLY A 1032 -30.86 -53.24 5.29
CA GLY A 1032 -31.31 -54.10 6.39
C GLY A 1032 -31.09 -55.56 6.01
N GLN A 1033 -30.08 -56.21 6.58
CA GLN A 1033 -30.08 -57.65 6.86
C GLN A 1033 -28.90 -58.01 7.78
N GLY A 1034 -29.21 -58.69 8.89
CA GLY A 1034 -28.26 -59.60 9.54
C GLY A 1034 -27.67 -59.18 10.90
N GLN A 1035 -28.47 -59.33 11.95
CA GLN A 1035 -28.15 -60.03 13.22
C GLN A 1035 -26.80 -59.84 13.96
N GLN A 1036 -26.95 -59.41 15.24
CA GLN A 1036 -26.19 -59.76 16.47
C GLN A 1036 -25.59 -61.18 16.50
N PRO A 1037 -24.65 -61.53 17.43
CA PRO A 1037 -24.36 -60.93 18.74
C PRO A 1037 -22.87 -60.74 19.10
N GLY A 1038 -22.62 -60.06 20.23
CA GLY A 1038 -21.28 -59.64 20.71
C GLY A 1038 -20.51 -60.64 21.57
N GLN A 1039 -19.43 -60.15 22.18
CA GLN A 1039 -18.90 -60.60 23.48
C GLN A 1039 -17.78 -59.68 23.99
N GLN A 1040 -17.90 -59.37 25.29
CA GLN A 1040 -16.92 -58.84 26.27
C GLN A 1040 -16.57 -57.36 26.23
#